data_AF-G8BPR7-F1
#
_entry.id   AF-G8BPR7-F1
#
_cell.length_a   1.000
_cell.length_b   1.000
_cell.length_c   1.000
_cell.angle_alpha   90.00
_cell.angle_beta   90.00
_cell.angle_gamma   90.00
#
_symmetry.space_group_name_H-M   'P 1'
#
loop_
_entity.id
_entity.type
_entity.pdbx_description
1 polymer ?
#
loop_
_entity_poly.entity_id
_entity_poly.type
_entity_poly.pdbx_seq_one_letter_code
_entity_poly.pdbx_strand_id
1 'polypeptide(L)'
;MTFTYENYMNLIFHLDKVHENVPQDISKRIVSNAIAPVITVTATVELDSHISEEYGIDSFYTLLRYFGGCISDRDQSNEYIKKTEDEQKSHALNKVNLTTIEETKVKLNEDEKMEEELQSDQNVINPTNDPTVNNNYLDVDTKTDNLLPKSSQTTRNRSRSNSLFQRDSTQSQFIRFTRPIEDLLYSGGTGDMLFDYHTLEIFLGSCLKMVEKYTTDDIDHKTLQKSLYHRFFSSAISSTNCLSPYESFNHPIVSLIAIDITKGQNYELARDLLIAFKNQNTTINNFPIFMSTNDILPVFVLCYNGSSAEESEKSTELSKKIKKQLFAECIRMPLWDKRYSDDITVKLHQPAMSSLDEMLYVFQTSKTDKLPLTLINLIYDQLEILTNDLMIPFMQRKITFWEETILQPKKSLFQGTKLFRKFMGRPSMTNGRQENIPIKDNQGNEYFASTSNVFLLRKLADWSMMISDFKTAYTTFESLLEDIEMYPKYLASCLEWCAVCILMGAQNIVTTKMIKNDVNPLIERSLDVYGNCALLLNSIAESEESPDTEPVRSYETRCMLITSELFLSLSDTWTSTPYALSNLETILSECKLGACSQIMIWERLSDCYNLRTDPRVKHKLRSNISTSSVSEVSEEEIKKQDVSSIVLKGLTRQRKASFFRLLAAKKWAEQHQWRQVSWCLNDISEMYQDTVFGKRESLIYQKLKRNLLENSKK
;
A
#
# COMPACT_ATOMS: atom_id res chain seq x y z
N MET A 1 -7.06 -20.30 0.86
CA MET A 1 -5.87 -19.41 0.86
C MET A 1 -6.23 -18.10 1.53
N THR A 2 -5.27 -17.26 1.92
CA THR A 2 -5.57 -15.96 2.55
C THR A 2 -5.35 -14.89 1.50
N PHE A 3 -6.36 -14.06 1.23
CA PHE A 3 -6.22 -12.89 0.39
C PHE A 3 -5.26 -11.90 1.06
N THR A 4 -4.35 -11.29 0.30
CA THR A 4 -3.29 -10.43 0.85
C THR A 4 -3.22 -9.12 0.07
N TYR A 5 -2.49 -8.12 0.60
CA TYR A 5 -2.36 -6.83 -0.08
C TYR A 5 -1.63 -6.97 -1.42
N GLU A 6 -0.56 -7.76 -1.50
CA GLU A 6 0.16 -7.98 -2.76
C GLU A 6 -0.74 -8.67 -3.80
N ASN A 7 -1.46 -9.70 -3.38
CA ASN A 7 -2.46 -10.37 -4.22
C ASN A 7 -3.50 -9.41 -4.75
N TYR A 8 -3.96 -8.49 -3.91
CA TYR A 8 -4.92 -7.48 -4.29
C TYR A 8 -4.35 -6.50 -5.32
N MET A 9 -3.13 -6.00 -5.12
CA MET A 9 -2.49 -5.05 -6.04
C MET A 9 -2.08 -5.71 -7.38
N ASN A 10 -1.88 -7.03 -7.36
CA ASN A 10 -1.53 -7.86 -8.52
C ASN A 10 -2.68 -8.76 -8.99
N LEU A 11 -3.94 -8.43 -8.69
CA LEU A 11 -5.08 -9.35 -8.85
C LEU A 11 -5.25 -9.91 -10.27
N ILE A 12 -4.81 -9.17 -11.29
CA ILE A 12 -4.77 -9.62 -12.68
C ILE A 12 -3.96 -10.90 -12.91
N PHE A 13 -2.99 -11.20 -12.03
CA PHE A 13 -2.18 -12.42 -12.02
C PHE A 13 -2.68 -13.47 -11.02
N HIS A 14 -3.71 -13.14 -10.23
CA HIS A 14 -4.29 -13.97 -9.18
C HIS A 14 -5.81 -14.04 -9.33
N LEU A 15 -6.29 -14.31 -10.55
CA LEU A 15 -7.71 -14.28 -10.89
C LEU A 15 -8.55 -15.30 -10.09
N ASP A 16 -7.91 -16.32 -9.53
CA ASP A 16 -8.49 -17.27 -8.60
C ASP A 16 -8.96 -16.63 -7.28
N LYS A 17 -8.47 -15.43 -6.96
CA LYS A 17 -8.76 -14.69 -5.71
C LYS A 17 -9.76 -13.55 -5.89
N VAL A 18 -10.40 -13.44 -7.05
CA VAL A 18 -11.28 -12.32 -7.40
C VAL A 18 -12.53 -12.22 -6.52
N HIS A 19 -12.98 -13.33 -5.94
CA HIS A 19 -14.13 -13.37 -5.03
C HIS A 19 -13.81 -13.03 -3.58
N GLU A 20 -12.54 -12.72 -3.27
CA GLU A 20 -12.12 -12.40 -1.91
C GLU A 20 -12.53 -10.98 -1.51
N ASN A 21 -12.87 -10.81 -0.24
CA ASN A 21 -13.37 -9.54 0.28
C ASN A 21 -12.24 -8.52 0.46
N VAL A 22 -12.40 -7.35 -0.14
CA VAL A 22 -11.48 -6.21 0.00
C VAL A 22 -11.85 -5.42 1.26
N PRO A 23 -10.91 -5.15 2.18
CA PRO A 23 -11.17 -4.35 3.37
C PRO A 23 -11.59 -2.92 3.04
N GLN A 24 -12.39 -2.32 3.93
CA GLN A 24 -12.81 -0.91 3.80
C GLN A 24 -11.65 0.08 3.98
N ASP A 25 -10.59 -0.29 4.70
CA ASP A 25 -9.40 0.52 4.98
C ASP A 25 -8.30 0.37 3.91
N ILE A 26 -8.55 -0.31 2.80
CA ILE A 26 -7.54 -0.57 1.76
C ILE A 26 -6.88 0.72 1.24
N SER A 27 -7.63 1.82 1.13
CA SER A 27 -7.12 3.11 0.69
C SER A 27 -6.06 3.67 1.67
N LYS A 28 -6.26 3.50 2.99
CA LYS A 28 -5.26 3.90 3.99
C LYS A 28 -3.97 3.10 3.82
N ARG A 29 -4.08 1.79 3.59
CA ARG A 29 -2.90 0.91 3.35
C ARG A 29 -2.15 1.32 2.10
N ILE A 30 -2.86 1.66 1.02
CA ILE A 30 -2.23 2.16 -0.22
C ILE A 30 -1.47 3.45 0.06
N VAL A 31 -2.07 4.40 0.79
CA VAL A 31 -1.39 5.64 1.19
C VAL A 31 -0.15 5.33 2.04
N SER A 32 -0.27 4.53 3.10
CA SER A 32 0.86 4.13 3.96
C SER A 32 2.00 3.46 3.18
N ASN A 33 1.67 2.57 2.24
CA ASN A 33 2.67 1.92 1.40
C ASN A 33 3.31 2.92 0.42
N ALA A 34 2.52 3.84 -0.15
CA ALA A 34 2.97 4.81 -1.12
C ALA A 34 3.97 5.83 -0.55
N ILE A 35 3.88 6.12 0.75
CA ILE A 35 4.81 7.01 1.45
C ILE A 35 5.86 6.26 2.27
N ALA A 36 5.92 4.93 2.17
CA ALA A 36 6.79 4.12 3.01
C ALA A 36 8.27 4.50 2.86
N PRO A 37 9.10 4.23 3.89
CA PRO A 37 10.53 4.50 3.85
C PRO A 37 11.22 3.97 2.59
N VAL A 38 12.06 4.82 2.01
CA VAL A 38 12.78 4.52 0.77
C VAL A 38 14.19 4.01 1.07
N ILE A 39 14.58 2.95 0.39
CA ILE A 39 15.87 2.27 0.50
C ILE A 39 16.56 2.31 -0.87
N THR A 40 17.70 2.98 -0.97
CA THR A 40 18.52 2.94 -2.19
C THR A 40 19.40 1.70 -2.16
N VAL A 41 19.61 1.06 -3.31
CA VAL A 41 20.46 -0.13 -3.42
C VAL A 41 21.61 0.14 -4.38
N THR A 42 22.83 0.12 -3.86
CA THR A 42 24.05 0.17 -4.66
C THR A 42 24.78 -1.16 -4.53
N ALA A 43 25.10 -1.76 -5.66
CA ALA A 43 25.86 -2.99 -5.77
C ALA A 43 27.09 -2.79 -6.65
N THR A 44 28.09 -3.64 -6.47
CA THR A 44 29.25 -3.68 -7.37
C THR A 44 28.89 -4.41 -8.67
N VAL A 45 29.58 -4.07 -9.76
CA VAL A 45 29.35 -4.70 -11.08
C VAL A 45 29.59 -6.21 -11.00
N GLU A 46 30.55 -6.65 -10.20
CA GLU A 46 30.83 -8.06 -9.98
C GLU A 46 29.67 -8.78 -9.28
N LEU A 47 29.03 -8.14 -8.29
CA LEU A 47 27.86 -8.70 -7.60
C LEU A 47 26.66 -8.79 -8.56
N ASP A 48 26.38 -7.73 -9.32
CA ASP A 48 25.28 -7.73 -10.27
C ASP A 48 25.47 -8.80 -11.35
N SER A 49 26.69 -8.95 -11.86
CA SER A 49 27.03 -10.01 -12.81
C SER A 49 26.81 -11.40 -12.21
N HIS A 50 27.23 -11.61 -10.95
CA HIS A 50 27.07 -12.90 -10.27
C HIS A 50 25.59 -13.24 -10.00
N ILE A 51 24.75 -12.25 -9.68
CA ILE A 51 23.31 -12.45 -9.52
C ILE A 51 22.64 -12.77 -10.86
N SER A 52 23.05 -12.10 -11.93
CA SER A 52 22.56 -12.36 -13.28
C SER A 52 22.93 -13.76 -13.75
N GLU A 53 24.16 -14.21 -13.48
CA GLU A 53 24.63 -15.57 -13.78
C GLU A 53 23.86 -16.65 -12.98
N GLU A 54 23.67 -16.45 -11.67
CA GLU A 54 23.10 -17.47 -10.78
C GLU A 54 21.57 -17.53 -10.87
N TYR A 55 20.90 -16.38 -10.88
CA TYR A 55 19.45 -16.27 -10.76
C TYR A 55 18.76 -15.78 -12.02
N GLY A 56 19.52 -15.36 -13.03
CA GLY A 56 18.95 -14.71 -14.21
C GLY A 56 18.29 -13.38 -13.89
N ILE A 57 18.65 -12.70 -12.80
CA ILE A 57 18.10 -11.39 -12.43
C ILE A 57 19.16 -10.31 -12.70
N ASP A 58 18.78 -9.23 -13.38
CA ASP A 58 19.74 -8.28 -13.96
C ASP A 58 20.70 -7.62 -12.95
N SER A 59 20.26 -7.41 -11.70
CA SER A 59 21.06 -6.77 -10.65
C SER A 59 20.55 -7.12 -9.23
N PHE A 60 21.35 -6.82 -8.21
CA PHE A 60 20.93 -6.91 -6.81
C PHE A 60 19.76 -5.96 -6.49
N TYR A 61 19.75 -4.77 -7.09
CA TYR A 61 18.62 -3.85 -6.98
C TYR A 61 17.32 -4.48 -7.51
N THR A 62 17.38 -5.06 -8.72
CA THR A 62 16.22 -5.74 -9.32
C THR A 62 15.75 -6.92 -8.48
N LEU A 63 16.67 -7.67 -7.86
CA LEU A 63 16.35 -8.75 -6.94
C LEU A 63 15.55 -8.24 -5.73
N LEU A 64 16.06 -7.23 -5.01
CA LEU A 64 15.40 -6.72 -3.80
C LEU A 64 14.04 -6.07 -4.09
N ARG A 65 13.84 -5.52 -5.29
CA ARG A 65 12.58 -4.91 -5.71
C ARG A 65 11.38 -5.87 -5.61
N TYR A 66 11.59 -7.17 -5.81
CA TYR A 66 10.56 -8.19 -5.63
C TYR A 66 10.07 -8.35 -4.18
N PHE A 67 10.79 -7.78 -3.22
CA PHE A 67 10.51 -7.86 -1.79
C PHE A 67 10.12 -6.50 -1.20
N GLY A 68 9.94 -5.48 -2.03
CA GLY A 68 9.36 -4.19 -1.62
C GLY A 68 7.87 -4.31 -1.31
N GLY A 69 7.31 -3.32 -0.61
CA GLY A 69 5.94 -3.35 -0.09
C GLY A 69 5.90 -3.89 1.33
N CYS A 70 4.88 -4.69 1.66
CA CYS A 70 4.68 -5.18 3.03
C CYS A 70 5.58 -6.40 3.32
N ILE A 71 6.71 -6.16 3.99
CA ILE A 71 7.69 -7.21 4.30
C ILE A 71 7.09 -8.24 5.26
N SER A 72 6.27 -7.78 6.22
CA SER A 72 5.73 -8.61 7.30
C SER A 72 4.68 -9.62 6.85
N ASP A 73 4.29 -9.59 5.57
CA ASP A 73 3.34 -10.53 4.98
C ASP A 73 3.99 -11.77 4.41
N ARG A 74 5.22 -11.64 3.91
CA ARG A 74 5.98 -12.74 3.28
C ARG A 74 5.13 -13.48 2.25
N ASP A 75 4.32 -12.76 1.49
CA ASP A 75 3.26 -13.30 0.63
C ASP A 75 3.78 -14.40 -0.31
N GLN A 76 4.90 -14.12 -0.98
CA GLN A 76 5.57 -15.07 -1.87
C GLN A 76 5.95 -16.39 -1.18
N SER A 77 6.31 -16.36 0.11
CA SER A 77 6.66 -17.56 0.89
C SER A 77 5.41 -18.30 1.39
N ASN A 78 4.48 -17.56 1.99
CA ASN A 78 3.31 -18.12 2.66
C ASN A 78 2.33 -18.81 1.71
N GLU A 79 2.26 -18.39 0.45
CA GLU A 79 1.42 -19.04 -0.56
C GLU A 79 1.89 -20.46 -0.91
N TYR A 80 3.21 -20.69 -0.95
CA TYR A 80 3.76 -22.00 -1.30
C TYR A 80 3.73 -22.98 -0.13
N ILE A 81 3.94 -22.51 1.09
CA ILE A 81 3.82 -23.35 2.30
C ILE A 81 2.41 -23.93 2.40
N LYS A 82 1.38 -23.11 2.18
CA LYS A 82 -0.02 -23.55 2.21
C LYS A 82 -0.36 -24.54 1.08
N LYS A 83 0.10 -24.28 -0.15
CA LYS A 83 -0.10 -25.22 -1.28
C LYS A 83 0.51 -26.59 -0.96
N THR A 84 1.71 -26.61 -0.41
CA THR A 84 2.40 -27.86 -0.04
C THR A 84 1.66 -28.59 1.09
N GLU A 85 1.16 -27.88 2.10
CA GLU A 85 0.33 -28.47 3.16
C GLU A 85 -1.00 -29.02 2.65
N ASP A 86 -1.66 -28.34 1.71
CA ASP A 86 -2.93 -28.76 1.11
C ASP A 86 -2.73 -29.96 0.16
N GLU A 87 -1.62 -30.01 -0.59
CA GLU A 87 -1.20 -31.16 -1.39
C GLU A 87 -0.85 -32.37 -0.51
N GLN A 88 -0.15 -32.16 0.61
CA GLN A 88 0.15 -33.24 1.56
C GLN A 88 -1.11 -33.76 2.26
N LYS A 89 -2.05 -32.88 2.64
CA LYS A 89 -3.33 -33.28 3.23
C LYS A 89 -4.20 -34.04 2.23
N SER A 90 -4.25 -33.62 0.97
CA SER A 90 -5.00 -34.33 -0.07
C SER A 90 -4.36 -35.68 -0.44
N HIS A 91 -3.03 -35.77 -0.47
CA HIS A 91 -2.33 -37.05 -0.58
C HIS A 91 -2.54 -37.97 0.63
N ALA A 92 -2.55 -37.44 1.85
CA ALA A 92 -2.88 -38.20 3.04
C ALA A 92 -4.33 -38.70 3.03
N LEU A 93 -5.29 -37.87 2.60
CA LEU A 93 -6.69 -38.26 2.44
C LEU A 93 -6.86 -39.36 1.39
N ASN A 94 -6.15 -39.24 0.26
CA ASN A 94 -6.17 -40.26 -0.79
C ASN A 94 -5.50 -41.57 -0.34
N LYS A 95 -4.45 -41.49 0.47
CA LYS A 95 -3.78 -42.67 1.05
C LYS A 95 -4.65 -43.37 2.10
N VAL A 96 -5.37 -42.60 2.92
CA VAL A 96 -6.37 -43.12 3.88
C VAL A 96 -7.55 -43.77 3.14
N ASN A 97 -8.03 -43.18 2.04
CA ASN A 97 -9.07 -43.79 1.21
C ASN A 97 -8.59 -45.08 0.52
N LEU A 98 -7.34 -45.15 0.08
CA LEU A 98 -6.74 -46.37 -0.48
C LEU A 98 -6.57 -47.47 0.58
N THR A 99 -6.11 -47.17 1.79
CA THR A 99 -6.04 -48.15 2.89
C THR A 99 -7.43 -48.59 3.35
N THR A 100 -8.43 -47.72 3.33
CA THR A 100 -9.82 -48.09 3.67
C THR A 100 -10.40 -49.03 2.60
N ILE A 101 -10.09 -48.83 1.33
CA ILE A 101 -10.50 -49.74 0.24
C ILE A 101 -9.78 -51.10 0.33
N GLU A 102 -8.51 -51.14 0.75
CA GLU A 102 -7.78 -52.38 0.99
C GLU A 102 -8.29 -53.13 2.24
N GLU A 103 -8.59 -52.45 3.34
CA GLU A 103 -9.19 -53.05 4.55
C GLU A 103 -10.61 -53.57 4.29
N THR A 104 -11.38 -52.90 3.42
CA THR A 104 -12.73 -53.38 3.02
C THR A 104 -12.63 -54.62 2.12
N LYS A 105 -11.59 -54.75 1.29
CA LYS A 105 -11.33 -55.96 0.49
C LYS A 105 -10.79 -57.13 1.32
N VAL A 106 -10.06 -56.87 2.40
CA VAL A 106 -9.62 -57.92 3.34
C VAL A 106 -10.80 -58.42 4.17
N LYS A 107 -11.70 -57.56 4.64
CA LYS A 107 -12.92 -57.98 5.36
C LYS A 107 -13.91 -58.76 4.49
N LEU A 108 -14.08 -58.39 3.22
CA LEU A 108 -14.93 -59.17 2.29
C LEU A 108 -14.39 -60.58 2.00
N ASN A 109 -13.07 -60.82 2.16
CA ASN A 109 -12.47 -62.15 2.02
C ASN A 109 -12.48 -62.97 3.32
N GLU A 110 -12.68 -62.33 4.48
CA GLU A 110 -12.80 -63.00 5.79
C GLU A 110 -14.25 -63.37 6.12
N ASP A 111 -15.23 -62.58 5.65
CA ASP A 111 -16.66 -62.83 5.85
C ASP A 111 -17.20 -63.99 4.98
N GLU A 112 -16.57 -64.32 3.84
CA GLU A 112 -16.89 -65.54 3.05
C GLU A 112 -16.39 -66.85 3.69
N LYS A 113 -15.64 -66.77 4.80
CA LYS A 113 -15.12 -67.95 5.52
C LYS A 113 -15.78 -68.21 6.88
N MET A 114 -16.80 -67.43 7.24
CA MET A 114 -17.45 -67.51 8.56
C MET A 114 -18.98 -67.55 8.49
N GLU A 115 -19.54 -68.08 7.40
CA GLU A 115 -20.98 -68.41 7.26
C GLU A 115 -21.27 -69.92 7.33
N GLU A 116 -20.36 -70.72 7.90
CA GLU A 116 -20.62 -72.09 8.34
C GLU A 116 -20.21 -72.26 9.80
N GLU A 117 -20.91 -71.65 10.74
CA GLU A 117 -21.09 -72.22 12.09
C GLU A 117 -22.07 -71.41 12.96
N LEU A 118 -22.97 -72.15 13.62
CA LEU A 118 -23.69 -71.82 14.86
C LEU A 118 -25.00 -71.01 14.77
N GLN A 119 -26.07 -71.74 14.49
CA GLN A 119 -27.33 -71.65 15.25
C GLN A 119 -27.09 -72.13 16.70
N SER A 120 -27.47 -71.33 17.70
CA SER A 120 -28.40 -71.71 18.79
C SER A 120 -28.28 -70.83 20.04
N ASP A 121 -29.46 -70.39 20.50
CA ASP A 121 -29.90 -70.18 21.87
C ASP A 121 -29.75 -68.82 22.59
N GLN A 122 -30.90 -68.48 23.18
CA GLN A 122 -31.37 -67.23 23.77
C GLN A 122 -31.17 -67.20 25.31
N ASN A 123 -31.54 -66.03 25.87
CA ASN A 123 -32.06 -65.74 27.23
C ASN A 123 -31.02 -65.10 28.21
N VAL A 124 -31.28 -64.03 28.98
CA VAL A 124 -32.53 -63.26 29.26
C VAL A 124 -32.22 -62.01 30.15
N ILE A 125 -33.05 -60.95 30.00
CA ILE A 125 -33.55 -59.93 30.98
C ILE A 125 -32.74 -58.65 31.34
N ASN A 126 -33.43 -57.52 31.11
CA ASN A 126 -33.31 -56.11 31.56
C ASN A 126 -34.41 -55.85 32.65
N PRO A 127 -34.78 -54.64 33.15
CA PRO A 127 -34.20 -53.28 33.17
C PRO A 127 -34.39 -52.54 34.55
N THR A 128 -34.03 -51.24 34.68
CA THR A 128 -34.95 -50.06 34.86
C THR A 128 -34.29 -48.79 35.44
N ASN A 129 -34.34 -47.71 34.63
CA ASN A 129 -34.81 -46.31 34.84
C ASN A 129 -34.39 -45.41 36.04
N ASP A 130 -33.58 -44.37 35.73
CA ASP A 130 -33.92 -42.91 35.63
C ASP A 130 -34.32 -42.06 36.90
N PRO A 131 -34.39 -40.70 36.86
CA PRO A 131 -33.28 -39.73 36.97
C PRO A 131 -33.57 -38.53 37.93
N THR A 132 -32.73 -37.48 37.86
CA THR A 132 -33.01 -36.00 37.98
C THR A 132 -32.18 -35.17 38.96
N VAL A 133 -32.02 -33.90 38.53
CA VAL A 133 -31.09 -32.83 38.89
C VAL A 133 -31.87 -31.68 39.55
N ASN A 134 -31.27 -30.93 40.48
CA ASN A 134 -31.41 -29.46 40.53
C ASN A 134 -30.52 -28.70 41.55
N ASN A 135 -30.01 -27.57 41.05
CA ASN A 135 -29.94 -26.21 41.64
C ASN A 135 -28.92 -25.76 42.72
N ASN A 136 -28.09 -24.81 42.26
CA ASN A 136 -27.98 -23.39 42.69
C ASN A 136 -26.99 -22.92 43.80
N TYR A 137 -26.31 -21.82 43.41
CA TYR A 137 -26.07 -20.53 44.09
C TYR A 137 -24.69 -20.15 44.70
N LEU A 138 -24.20 -18.95 44.27
CA LEU A 138 -23.54 -17.83 45.01
C LEU A 138 -22.21 -18.10 45.76
N ASP A 139 -21.26 -17.19 45.99
CA ASP A 139 -20.83 -15.86 45.51
C ASP A 139 -19.50 -15.57 46.29
N VAL A 140 -18.65 -14.64 45.79
CA VAL A 140 -17.85 -13.67 46.59
C VAL A 140 -16.55 -14.06 47.37
N ASP A 141 -15.46 -13.41 46.91
CA ASP A 141 -14.35 -12.68 47.58
C ASP A 141 -13.15 -13.28 48.36
N THR A 142 -11.97 -12.92 47.83
CA THR A 142 -10.77 -12.29 48.45
C THR A 142 -9.65 -13.05 49.21
N LYS A 143 -8.45 -12.87 48.62
CA LYS A 143 -7.09 -12.55 49.17
C LYS A 143 -6.38 -13.51 50.14
N THR A 144 -5.16 -13.93 49.77
CA THR A 144 -3.92 -13.71 50.55
C THR A 144 -2.64 -14.13 49.78
N ASP A 145 -1.57 -13.38 50.01
CA ASP A 145 -0.22 -13.49 49.42
C ASP A 145 0.57 -14.72 49.89
N ASN A 146 1.44 -15.29 49.02
CA ASN A 146 2.92 -15.30 49.19
C ASN A 146 3.67 -16.39 48.37
N LEU A 147 4.80 -15.95 47.81
CA LEU A 147 6.09 -16.65 47.59
C LEU A 147 6.24 -17.67 46.43
N LEU A 148 7.05 -17.25 45.44
CA LEU A 148 7.75 -17.96 44.35
C LEU A 148 8.62 -19.16 44.83
N PRO A 149 9.25 -19.97 43.93
CA PRO A 149 8.99 -20.24 42.51
C PRO A 149 8.97 -21.76 42.18
N LYS A 150 8.27 -22.21 41.12
CA LYS A 150 8.68 -23.43 40.38
C LYS A 150 7.95 -23.66 39.05
N SER A 151 8.79 -24.01 38.08
CA SER A 151 8.58 -24.92 36.93
C SER A 151 7.52 -24.58 35.88
N SER A 152 8.04 -24.14 34.72
CA SER A 152 7.74 -24.68 33.39
C SER A 152 6.30 -25.11 33.14
N GLN A 153 5.47 -24.16 32.68
CA GLN A 153 4.28 -24.50 31.93
C GLN A 153 4.39 -23.93 30.52
N THR A 154 4.39 -24.87 29.59
CA THR A 154 4.20 -24.73 28.15
C THR A 154 3.05 -23.78 27.85
N THR A 155 3.38 -22.56 27.43
CA THR A 155 2.41 -21.68 26.82
C THR A 155 1.91 -22.35 25.54
N ARG A 156 0.64 -22.74 25.55
CA ARG A 156 -0.13 -23.04 24.36
C ARG A 156 0.03 -21.87 23.38
N ASN A 157 0.86 -22.05 22.37
CA ASN A 157 0.91 -21.16 21.21
C ASN A 157 -0.46 -21.20 20.54
N ARG A 158 -1.32 -20.24 20.89
CA ARG A 158 -2.45 -19.88 20.04
C ARG A 158 -1.86 -19.34 18.74
N SER A 159 -1.90 -20.17 17.70
CA SER A 159 -1.74 -19.76 16.31
C SER A 159 -2.66 -18.56 16.08
N ARG A 160 -2.08 -17.37 15.99
CA ARG A 160 -2.80 -16.17 15.56
C ARG A 160 -2.95 -16.30 14.05
N SER A 161 -4.17 -16.16 13.54
CA SER A 161 -4.45 -16.13 12.11
C SER A 161 -3.70 -14.99 11.43
N ASN A 162 -2.77 -15.32 10.53
CA ASN A 162 -1.89 -14.39 9.79
C ASN A 162 -2.61 -13.64 8.64
N SER A 163 -3.83 -13.17 8.82
CA SER A 163 -4.45 -12.32 7.80
C SER A 163 -3.96 -10.88 7.98
N LEU A 164 -3.15 -10.39 7.04
CA LEU A 164 -2.71 -8.98 6.97
C LEU A 164 -3.89 -8.02 7.10
N PHE A 165 -5.04 -8.37 6.52
CA PHE A 165 -6.26 -7.55 6.58
C PHE A 165 -6.84 -7.39 7.99
N GLN A 166 -6.33 -8.13 8.98
CA GLN A 166 -6.66 -7.95 10.40
C GLN A 166 -5.68 -7.02 11.13
N ARG A 167 -4.50 -6.73 10.56
CA ARG A 167 -3.53 -5.80 11.15
C ARG A 167 -3.91 -4.37 10.80
N ASP A 168 -3.78 -3.46 11.77
CA ASP A 168 -3.95 -2.04 11.50
C ASP A 168 -2.87 -1.58 10.50
N SER A 169 -3.25 -0.68 9.59
CA SER A 169 -2.34 0.10 8.74
C SER A 169 -1.11 0.64 9.49
N THR A 170 -1.28 0.99 10.78
CA THR A 170 -0.22 1.48 11.68
C THR A 170 0.79 0.43 12.13
N GLN A 171 0.51 -0.86 11.93
CA GLN A 171 1.37 -1.99 12.34
C GLN A 171 2.06 -2.67 11.15
N SER A 172 1.72 -2.29 9.92
CA SER A 172 2.23 -2.92 8.71
C SER A 172 3.59 -2.32 8.34
N GLN A 173 4.56 -3.17 8.01
CA GLN A 173 5.95 -2.76 7.73
C GLN A 173 6.16 -2.65 6.23
N PHE A 174 5.95 -1.45 5.71
CA PHE A 174 6.15 -1.15 4.30
C PHE A 174 7.54 -0.58 4.05
N ILE A 175 8.18 -0.98 2.96
CA ILE A 175 9.40 -0.35 2.42
C ILE A 175 9.32 -0.21 0.91
N ARG A 176 10.08 0.74 0.36
CA ARG A 176 10.24 0.89 -1.09
C ARG A 176 11.72 0.84 -1.44
N PHE A 177 12.06 0.01 -2.42
CA PHE A 177 13.40 0.02 -3.01
C PHE A 177 13.43 1.00 -4.18
N THR A 178 14.55 1.68 -4.32
CA THR A 178 14.82 2.55 -5.47
C THR A 178 16.29 2.48 -5.88
N ARG A 179 16.58 3.04 -7.05
CA ARG A 179 17.92 3.08 -7.65
C ARG A 179 18.92 3.86 -6.77
N PRO A 180 20.23 3.72 -6.98
CA PRO A 180 21.23 4.59 -6.36
C PRO A 180 20.88 6.08 -6.47
N ILE A 181 21.31 6.86 -5.47
CA ILE A 181 21.03 8.31 -5.40
C ILE A 181 21.48 9.03 -6.67
N GLU A 182 22.62 8.66 -7.21
CA GLU A 182 23.17 9.25 -8.44
C GLU A 182 22.20 9.10 -9.62
N ASP A 183 21.61 7.92 -9.81
CA ASP A 183 20.63 7.66 -10.88
C ASP A 183 19.32 8.44 -10.69
N LEU A 184 18.88 8.64 -9.44
CA LEU A 184 17.69 9.42 -9.13
C LEU A 184 17.85 10.89 -9.51
N LEU A 185 19.05 11.43 -9.36
CA LEU A 185 19.34 12.83 -9.67
C LEU A 185 19.38 13.08 -11.19
N TYR A 186 19.81 12.09 -11.97
CA TYR A 186 19.79 12.18 -13.44
C TYR A 186 18.41 11.93 -14.07
N SER A 187 17.47 11.37 -13.31
CA SER A 187 16.13 11.01 -13.79
C SER A 187 15.10 12.14 -13.67
N GLY A 188 15.44 13.26 -13.01
CA GLY A 188 14.52 14.39 -12.79
C GLY A 188 14.27 15.21 -14.06
N GLY A 189 13.01 15.31 -14.49
CA GLY A 189 12.57 16.27 -15.51
C GLY A 189 12.69 17.72 -15.04
N THR A 190 12.64 18.67 -15.97
CA THR A 190 12.81 20.11 -15.71
C THR A 190 11.62 20.77 -14.99
N GLY A 191 10.47 20.11 -14.92
CA GLY A 191 9.31 20.58 -14.16
C GLY A 191 9.28 19.93 -12.78
N ASP A 192 8.95 20.68 -11.73
CA ASP A 192 8.63 20.19 -10.38
C ASP A 192 7.34 19.34 -10.39
N MET A 193 7.18 18.40 -11.32
CA MET A 193 6.07 17.47 -11.41
C MET A 193 6.39 16.23 -10.60
N LEU A 194 5.39 15.80 -9.84
CA LEU A 194 5.44 14.57 -9.06
C LEU A 194 5.38 13.34 -9.97
N PHE A 195 4.51 13.37 -10.98
CA PHE A 195 4.37 12.32 -12.00
C PHE A 195 3.94 12.96 -13.33
N ASP A 196 4.28 12.29 -14.43
CA ASP A 196 3.87 12.67 -15.77
C ASP A 196 2.54 11.99 -16.14
N TYR A 197 1.57 12.79 -16.60
CA TYR A 197 0.26 12.31 -17.03
C TYR A 197 0.34 11.36 -18.22
N HIS A 198 1.28 11.58 -19.13
CA HIS A 198 1.43 10.74 -20.31
C HIS A 198 1.93 9.34 -19.93
N THR A 199 2.96 9.26 -19.09
CA THR A 199 3.49 8.01 -18.57
C THR A 199 2.44 7.23 -17.77
N LEU A 200 1.61 7.93 -16.97
CA LEU A 200 0.50 7.32 -16.24
C LEU A 200 -0.56 6.70 -17.20
N GLU A 201 -0.86 7.38 -18.30
CA GLU A 201 -1.77 6.88 -19.34
C GLU A 201 -1.20 5.64 -20.06
N ILE A 202 0.09 5.63 -20.40
CA ILE A 202 0.75 4.47 -21.01
C ILE A 202 0.71 3.26 -20.07
N PHE A 203 0.98 3.49 -18.78
CA PHE A 203 0.91 2.46 -17.75
C PHE A 203 -0.48 1.83 -17.67
N LEU A 204 -1.52 2.67 -17.62
CA LEU A 204 -2.90 2.19 -17.61
C LEU A 204 -3.24 1.42 -18.89
N GLY A 205 -2.85 1.94 -20.06
CA GLY A 205 -3.04 1.24 -21.34
C GLY A 205 -2.39 -0.15 -21.37
N SER A 206 -1.23 -0.30 -20.74
CA SER A 206 -0.55 -1.59 -20.59
C SER A 206 -1.31 -2.54 -19.65
N CYS A 207 -1.88 -2.02 -18.56
CA CYS A 207 -2.72 -2.81 -17.67
C CYS A 207 -4.00 -3.28 -18.37
N LEU A 208 -4.65 -2.43 -19.16
CA LEU A 208 -5.86 -2.76 -19.91
C LEU A 208 -5.60 -3.85 -20.98
N LYS A 209 -4.44 -3.81 -21.65
CA LYS A 209 -4.02 -4.89 -22.57
C LYS A 209 -3.89 -6.23 -21.86
N MET A 210 -3.35 -6.25 -20.64
CA MET A 210 -3.28 -7.47 -19.84
C MET A 210 -4.67 -7.94 -19.43
N VAL A 211 -5.59 -7.03 -19.11
CA VAL A 211 -6.96 -7.39 -18.75
C VAL A 211 -7.63 -8.09 -19.95
N GLU A 212 -7.53 -7.52 -21.14
CA GLU A 212 -8.05 -8.15 -22.35
C GLU A 212 -7.46 -9.53 -22.60
N LYS A 213 -6.16 -9.71 -22.32
CA LYS A 213 -5.45 -10.98 -22.55
C LYS A 213 -5.84 -12.08 -21.55
N TYR A 214 -6.03 -11.73 -20.28
CA TYR A 214 -6.15 -12.73 -19.20
C TYR A 214 -7.57 -12.92 -18.66
N THR A 215 -8.55 -12.12 -19.10
CA THR A 215 -9.92 -12.19 -18.58
C THR A 215 -10.95 -12.57 -19.63
N THR A 216 -12.10 -13.06 -19.16
CA THR A 216 -13.28 -13.36 -19.97
C THR A 216 -14.47 -12.52 -19.50
N ASP A 217 -15.59 -12.57 -20.23
CA ASP A 217 -16.79 -11.81 -19.87
C ASP A 217 -17.52 -12.38 -18.65
N ASP A 218 -17.26 -13.65 -18.32
CA ASP A 218 -17.91 -14.39 -17.22
C ASP A 218 -17.19 -14.21 -15.87
N ILE A 219 -16.03 -13.54 -15.85
CA ILE A 219 -15.29 -13.31 -14.61
C ILE A 219 -16.02 -12.31 -13.72
N ASP A 220 -15.95 -12.49 -12.39
CA ASP A 220 -16.48 -11.52 -11.43
C ASP A 220 -15.63 -10.24 -11.40
N HIS A 221 -15.85 -9.34 -12.34
CA HIS A 221 -14.94 -8.23 -12.63
C HIS A 221 -14.86 -7.14 -11.55
N LYS A 222 -15.79 -7.11 -10.58
CA LYS A 222 -15.92 -5.97 -9.64
C LYS A 222 -14.68 -5.75 -8.77
N THR A 223 -14.13 -6.82 -8.22
CA THR A 223 -12.92 -6.75 -7.39
C THR A 223 -11.71 -6.39 -8.23
N LEU A 224 -11.64 -6.90 -9.47
CA LEU A 224 -10.57 -6.61 -10.42
C LEU A 224 -10.57 -5.15 -10.88
N GLN A 225 -11.74 -4.58 -11.18
CA GLN A 225 -11.85 -3.14 -11.51
C GLN A 225 -11.40 -2.26 -10.35
N LYS A 226 -11.79 -2.59 -9.12
CA LYS A 226 -11.32 -1.87 -7.92
C LYS A 226 -9.81 -1.98 -7.74
N SER A 227 -9.25 -3.18 -7.92
CA SER A 227 -7.80 -3.43 -7.85
C SER A 227 -7.05 -2.60 -8.90
N LEU A 228 -7.54 -2.58 -10.14
CA LEU A 228 -6.95 -1.79 -11.22
C LEU A 228 -6.98 -0.29 -10.89
N TYR A 229 -8.10 0.22 -10.38
CA TYR A 229 -8.20 1.61 -9.91
C TYR A 229 -7.25 1.91 -8.77
N HIS A 230 -7.14 1.03 -7.77
CA HIS A 230 -6.21 1.21 -6.66
C HIS A 230 -4.75 1.13 -7.09
N ARG A 231 -4.43 0.35 -8.13
CA ARG A 231 -3.10 0.33 -8.74
C ARG A 231 -2.79 1.66 -9.42
N PHE A 232 -3.71 2.19 -10.24
CA PHE A 232 -3.62 3.53 -10.82
C PHE A 232 -3.45 4.61 -9.74
N PHE A 233 -4.29 4.57 -8.70
CA PHE A 233 -4.24 5.48 -7.56
C PHE A 233 -2.89 5.43 -6.84
N SER A 234 -2.37 4.24 -6.55
CA SER A 234 -1.05 4.07 -5.92
C SER A 234 0.06 4.70 -6.76
N SER A 235 0.04 4.49 -8.08
CA SER A 235 1.06 5.05 -8.98
C SER A 235 1.04 6.57 -9.02
N ALA A 236 -0.13 7.20 -8.87
CA ALA A 236 -0.27 8.66 -8.79
C ALA A 236 0.27 9.24 -7.47
N ILE A 237 0.41 8.43 -6.41
CA ILE A 237 0.95 8.87 -5.11
C ILE A 237 2.44 8.61 -4.99
N SER A 238 2.87 7.38 -5.32
CA SER A 238 4.18 6.87 -4.91
C SER A 238 5.37 7.37 -5.73
N SER A 239 5.13 7.94 -6.93
CA SER A 239 6.12 8.24 -7.98
C SER A 239 7.59 8.35 -7.51
N THR A 240 8.25 7.19 -7.46
CA THR A 240 9.53 6.99 -6.75
C THR A 240 10.74 7.56 -7.48
N ASN A 241 10.54 8.19 -8.65
CA ASN A 241 11.61 8.65 -9.53
C ASN A 241 11.99 10.13 -9.31
N CYS A 242 11.22 10.88 -8.52
CA CYS A 242 11.46 12.30 -8.31
C CYS A 242 11.68 12.61 -6.82
N LEU A 243 12.80 13.29 -6.54
CA LEU A 243 13.12 13.82 -5.23
C LEU A 243 12.47 15.20 -5.09
N SER A 244 11.47 15.31 -4.22
CA SER A 244 10.77 16.58 -4.01
C SER A 244 11.53 17.50 -3.04
N PRO A 245 11.60 18.81 -3.30
CA PRO A 245 12.03 19.79 -2.32
C PRO A 245 10.93 20.16 -1.31
N TYR A 246 9.66 19.79 -1.56
CA TYR A 246 8.51 20.24 -0.77
C TYR A 246 8.07 19.23 0.28
N GLU A 247 8.52 17.99 0.15
CA GLU A 247 8.28 16.85 1.03
C GLU A 247 9.44 15.86 0.94
N SER A 248 9.60 15.02 1.97
CA SER A 248 10.70 14.07 2.08
C SER A 248 10.26 12.61 1.96
N PHE A 249 9.06 12.33 1.46
CA PHE A 249 8.56 10.96 1.32
C PHE A 249 9.39 10.09 0.40
N ASN A 250 9.95 10.67 -0.66
CA ASN A 250 10.82 9.96 -1.61
C ASN A 250 12.31 10.11 -1.29
N HIS A 251 12.67 10.77 -0.18
CA HIS A 251 14.07 10.89 0.21
C HIS A 251 14.53 9.55 0.80
N PRO A 252 15.70 9.02 0.39
CA PRO A 252 16.23 7.79 0.95
C PRO A 252 16.45 7.91 2.46
N ILE A 253 16.04 6.88 3.20
CA ILE A 253 16.30 6.75 4.65
C ILE A 253 17.45 5.78 4.88
N VAL A 254 17.59 4.78 4.01
CA VAL A 254 18.65 3.79 4.06
C VAL A 254 19.34 3.74 2.70
N SER A 255 20.66 3.56 2.72
CA SER A 255 21.45 3.20 1.55
C SER A 255 22.13 1.85 1.77
N LEU A 256 21.69 0.84 1.01
CA LEU A 256 22.33 -0.47 1.00
C LEU A 256 23.56 -0.42 0.09
N ILE A 257 24.70 -0.81 0.64
CA ILE A 257 25.98 -0.93 -0.09
C ILE A 257 26.36 -2.40 -0.10
N ALA A 258 26.08 -3.07 -1.21
CA ALA A 258 26.22 -4.51 -1.34
C ALA A 258 27.57 -4.90 -1.98
N ILE A 259 28.26 -5.86 -1.36
CA ILE A 259 29.53 -6.41 -1.84
C ILE A 259 29.50 -7.94 -1.83
N ASP A 260 30.29 -8.52 -2.73
CA ASP A 260 30.41 -9.95 -2.97
C ASP A 260 31.74 -10.51 -2.41
N ILE A 261 31.65 -11.24 -1.31
CA ILE A 261 32.80 -11.87 -0.65
C ILE A 261 33.42 -12.98 -1.52
N THR A 262 32.63 -13.65 -2.37
CA THR A 262 33.13 -14.73 -3.25
C THR A 262 34.09 -14.18 -4.31
N LYS A 263 33.95 -12.91 -4.68
CA LYS A 263 34.79 -12.21 -5.65
C LYS A 263 35.99 -11.51 -5.00
N GLY A 264 36.26 -11.81 -3.73
CA GLY A 264 37.40 -11.25 -2.99
C GLY A 264 37.22 -9.79 -2.56
N GLN A 265 35.99 -9.26 -2.60
CA GLN A 265 35.70 -7.91 -2.14
C GLN A 265 35.87 -7.83 -0.61
N ASN A 266 36.63 -6.83 -0.16
CA ASN A 266 37.21 -6.80 1.19
C ASN A 266 36.92 -5.46 1.90
N TYR A 267 37.58 -5.28 3.04
CA TYR A 267 37.43 -4.09 3.87
C TYR A 267 37.84 -2.79 3.16
N GLU A 268 38.90 -2.84 2.36
CA GLU A 268 39.44 -1.68 1.67
C GLU A 268 38.40 -1.16 0.66
N LEU A 269 37.79 -2.05 -0.12
CA LEU A 269 36.67 -1.68 -1.00
C LEU A 269 35.47 -1.14 -0.21
N ALA A 270 35.08 -1.81 0.89
CA ALA A 270 33.96 -1.35 1.72
C ALA A 270 34.20 0.06 2.26
N ARG A 271 35.42 0.36 2.73
CA ARG A 271 35.81 1.69 3.19
C ARG A 271 35.69 2.71 2.05
N ASP A 272 36.22 2.40 0.88
CA ASP A 272 36.26 3.33 -0.24
C ASP A 272 34.83 3.61 -0.77
N LEU A 273 33.95 2.60 -0.80
CA LEU A 273 32.52 2.77 -1.10
C LEU A 273 31.80 3.65 -0.07
N LEU A 274 32.09 3.49 1.22
CA LEU A 274 31.50 4.35 2.26
C LEU A 274 31.97 5.80 2.14
N ILE A 275 33.25 6.01 1.81
CA ILE A 275 33.80 7.35 1.57
C ILE A 275 33.11 7.99 0.37
N ALA A 276 32.97 7.25 -0.74
CA ALA A 276 32.26 7.71 -1.92
C ALA A 276 30.82 8.12 -1.59
N PHE A 277 30.09 7.27 -0.86
CA PHE A 277 28.73 7.57 -0.40
C PHE A 277 28.65 8.84 0.46
N LYS A 278 29.51 8.96 1.50
CA LYS A 278 29.48 10.12 2.40
C LYS A 278 29.80 11.44 1.68
N ASN A 279 30.62 11.38 0.64
CA ASN A 279 31.05 12.54 -0.13
C ASN A 279 30.11 12.91 -1.29
N GLN A 280 29.02 12.18 -1.52
CA GLN A 280 28.07 12.44 -2.62
C GLN A 280 27.58 13.88 -2.68
N ASN A 281 27.32 14.53 -1.54
CA ASN A 281 26.90 15.94 -1.48
C ASN A 281 27.90 16.91 -2.16
N THR A 282 29.16 16.49 -2.29
CA THR A 282 30.25 17.29 -2.86
C THR A 282 30.76 16.77 -4.20
N THR A 283 30.60 15.46 -4.47
CA THR A 283 31.12 14.82 -5.69
C THR A 283 30.11 14.79 -6.82
N ILE A 284 28.81 14.75 -6.52
CA ILE A 284 27.76 14.75 -7.54
C ILE A 284 27.45 16.21 -7.93
N ASN A 285 27.58 16.51 -9.22
CA ASN A 285 27.20 17.81 -9.75
C ASN A 285 25.70 18.05 -9.54
N ASN A 286 25.34 19.25 -9.05
CA ASN A 286 23.95 19.63 -8.75
C ASN A 286 23.27 18.72 -7.71
N PHE A 287 24.02 18.19 -6.73
CA PHE A 287 23.40 17.50 -5.60
C PHE A 287 22.35 18.41 -4.91
N PRO A 288 21.12 17.94 -4.63
CA PRO A 288 20.05 18.81 -4.18
C PRO A 288 20.34 19.44 -2.82
N ILE A 289 20.21 20.77 -2.74
CA ILE A 289 20.50 21.53 -1.51
C ILE A 289 19.59 21.16 -0.34
N PHE A 290 18.43 20.56 -0.63
CA PHE A 290 17.44 20.09 0.34
C PHE A 290 17.71 18.66 0.82
N MET A 291 18.77 17.98 0.35
CA MET A 291 19.14 16.63 0.77
C MET A 291 20.47 16.61 1.54
N SER A 292 20.64 15.63 2.42
CA SER A 292 21.93 15.37 3.07
C SER A 292 22.16 13.87 3.28
N THR A 293 23.32 13.37 2.88
CA THR A 293 23.79 12.01 3.21
C THR A 293 23.85 11.72 4.71
N ASN A 294 23.93 12.74 5.58
CA ASN A 294 23.91 12.57 7.04
C ASN A 294 22.56 12.11 7.60
N ASP A 295 21.50 12.24 6.81
CA ASP A 295 20.15 11.79 7.16
C ASP A 295 19.81 10.43 6.55
N ILE A 296 20.80 9.76 5.95
CA ILE A 296 20.65 8.45 5.31
C ILE A 296 21.52 7.45 6.06
N LEU A 297 20.95 6.31 6.44
CA LEU A 297 21.67 5.24 7.14
C LEU A 297 22.40 4.34 6.13
N PRO A 298 23.75 4.35 6.06
CA PRO A 298 24.48 3.38 5.26
C PRO A 298 24.49 2.01 5.95
N VAL A 299 24.08 0.97 5.23
CA VAL A 299 24.12 -0.42 5.70
C VAL A 299 24.82 -1.28 4.66
N PHE A 300 25.85 -2.01 5.06
CA PHE A 300 26.54 -2.94 4.18
C PHE A 300 25.74 -4.23 4.05
N VAL A 301 25.63 -4.75 2.83
CA VAL A 301 25.15 -6.12 2.60
C VAL A 301 26.34 -6.97 2.17
N LEU A 302 26.69 -7.93 3.00
CA LEU A 302 27.80 -8.84 2.76
C LEU A 302 27.22 -10.12 2.14
N CYS A 303 27.32 -10.23 0.82
CA CYS A 303 26.87 -11.39 0.06
C CYS A 303 27.98 -12.44 0.07
N TYR A 304 27.68 -13.68 0.48
CA TYR A 304 28.69 -14.75 0.60
C TYR A 304 28.10 -16.14 0.32
N ASN A 305 28.95 -17.15 0.15
CA ASN A 305 28.52 -18.53 -0.02
C ASN A 305 28.29 -19.20 1.35
N GLY A 306 27.03 -19.45 1.68
CA GLY A 306 26.61 -20.13 2.91
C GLY A 306 27.10 -21.57 3.03
N SER A 307 27.46 -22.22 1.92
CA SER A 307 28.07 -23.55 1.93
C SER A 307 29.58 -23.55 2.20
N SER A 308 30.23 -22.38 2.20
CA SER A 308 31.65 -22.23 2.49
C SER A 308 31.85 -21.73 3.92
N ALA A 309 32.37 -22.59 4.79
CA ALA A 309 32.70 -22.22 6.17
C ALA A 309 33.72 -21.07 6.22
N GLU A 310 34.71 -21.09 5.31
CA GLU A 310 35.73 -20.06 5.20
C GLU A 310 35.13 -18.69 4.82
N GLU A 311 34.20 -18.64 3.87
CA GLU A 311 33.56 -17.37 3.47
C GLU A 311 32.58 -16.85 4.53
N SER A 312 31.87 -17.74 5.22
CA SER A 312 31.03 -17.37 6.37
C SER A 312 31.87 -16.73 7.48
N GLU A 313 33.05 -17.28 7.76
CA GLU A 313 34.00 -16.70 8.71
C GLU A 313 34.53 -15.34 8.23
N LYS A 314 34.98 -15.24 6.97
CA LYS A 314 35.41 -13.96 6.36
C LYS A 314 34.33 -12.88 6.43
N SER A 315 33.08 -13.24 6.11
CA SER A 315 31.92 -12.33 6.21
C SER A 315 31.69 -11.86 7.66
N THR A 316 31.86 -12.75 8.63
CA THR A 316 31.75 -12.44 10.06
C THR A 316 32.86 -11.50 10.53
N GLU A 317 34.11 -11.77 10.14
CA GLU A 317 35.26 -10.92 10.48
C GLU A 317 35.15 -9.55 9.83
N LEU A 318 34.77 -9.49 8.56
CA LEU A 318 34.58 -8.24 7.83
C LEU A 318 33.46 -7.41 8.46
N SER A 319 32.33 -8.01 8.82
CA SER A 319 31.24 -7.34 9.52
C SER A 319 31.72 -6.70 10.83
N LYS A 320 32.50 -7.44 11.65
CA LYS A 320 33.10 -6.89 12.88
C LYS A 320 34.06 -5.73 12.59
N LYS A 321 34.88 -5.86 11.54
CA LYS A 321 35.86 -4.83 11.14
C LYS A 321 35.15 -3.55 10.66
N ILE A 322 34.13 -3.67 9.81
CA ILE A 322 33.30 -2.56 9.34
C ILE A 322 32.62 -1.86 10.52
N LYS A 323 31.95 -2.62 11.40
CA LYS A 323 31.30 -2.04 12.58
C LYS A 323 32.28 -1.28 13.48
N LYS A 324 33.46 -1.85 13.74
CA LYS A 324 34.46 -1.27 14.64
C LYS A 324 35.21 -0.07 14.05
N GLN A 325 35.55 -0.11 12.76
CA GLN A 325 36.43 0.87 12.13
C GLN A 325 35.68 1.92 11.29
N LEU A 326 34.56 1.54 10.66
CA LEU A 326 33.75 2.42 9.81
C LEU A 326 32.48 2.93 10.49
N PHE A 327 32.11 2.36 11.64
CA PHE A 327 30.88 2.68 12.38
C PHE A 327 29.61 2.51 11.52
N ALA A 328 29.63 1.54 10.61
CA ALA A 328 28.50 1.17 9.76
C ALA A 328 27.96 -0.20 10.15
N GLU A 329 26.67 -0.41 9.99
CA GLU A 329 26.01 -1.68 10.27
C GLU A 329 26.08 -2.61 9.05
N CYS A 330 25.96 -3.92 9.29
CA CYS A 330 26.04 -4.93 8.24
C CYS A 330 24.90 -5.94 8.33
N ILE A 331 24.41 -6.35 7.18
CA ILE A 331 23.53 -7.51 6.98
C ILE A 331 24.34 -8.57 6.24
N ARG A 332 24.37 -9.78 6.76
CA ARG A 332 25.08 -10.90 6.13
C ARG A 332 24.05 -11.73 5.37
N MET A 333 24.19 -11.80 4.05
CA MET A 333 23.23 -12.47 3.19
C MET A 333 23.92 -13.64 2.47
N PRO A 334 23.68 -14.90 2.89
CA PRO A 334 24.19 -16.06 2.16
C PRO A 334 23.42 -16.21 0.84
N LEU A 335 23.78 -15.39 -0.16
CA LEU A 335 23.13 -15.40 -1.47
C LEU A 335 23.50 -16.63 -2.29
N TRP A 336 24.57 -17.35 -1.97
CA TRP A 336 24.90 -18.61 -2.65
C TRP A 336 24.89 -19.73 -1.61
N ASP A 337 24.24 -20.84 -1.94
CA ASP A 337 24.22 -22.00 -1.06
C ASP A 337 23.81 -23.24 -1.87
N LYS A 338 24.51 -24.36 -1.68
CA LYS A 338 24.15 -25.64 -2.31
C LYS A 338 22.72 -26.07 -1.97
N ARG A 339 22.22 -25.68 -0.79
CA ARG A 339 20.84 -25.96 -0.37
C ARG A 339 19.79 -25.35 -1.30
N TYR A 340 20.14 -24.30 -2.03
CA TYR A 340 19.21 -23.62 -2.94
C TYR A 340 18.99 -24.38 -4.24
N SER A 341 19.98 -25.16 -4.70
CA SER A 341 19.89 -25.93 -5.94
C SER A 341 18.86 -27.06 -5.84
N ASP A 342 18.70 -27.66 -4.65
CA ASP A 342 17.78 -28.76 -4.39
C ASP A 342 16.39 -28.29 -3.87
N ASP A 343 16.17 -26.98 -3.79
CA ASP A 343 15.00 -26.39 -3.16
C ASP A 343 13.81 -26.19 -4.12
N ILE A 344 12.63 -25.97 -3.55
CA ILE A 344 11.42 -25.63 -4.30
C ILE A 344 11.59 -24.24 -4.92
N THR A 345 11.53 -24.17 -6.25
CA THR A 345 11.56 -22.90 -6.97
C THR A 345 10.18 -22.25 -7.00
N VAL A 346 10.11 -21.01 -6.56
CA VAL A 346 8.91 -20.18 -6.46
C VAL A 346 8.94 -19.11 -7.55
N LYS A 347 7.85 -18.98 -8.30
CA LYS A 347 7.64 -17.85 -9.20
C LYS A 347 7.39 -16.59 -8.39
N LEU A 348 8.19 -15.56 -8.62
CA LEU A 348 8.05 -14.28 -7.93
C LEU A 348 6.81 -13.53 -8.40
N HIS A 349 6.20 -12.80 -7.47
CA HIS A 349 5.12 -11.88 -7.75
C HIS A 349 5.66 -10.66 -8.49
N GLN A 350 4.78 -9.92 -9.16
CA GLN A 350 5.19 -8.65 -9.75
C GLN A 350 5.40 -7.62 -8.63
N PRO A 351 6.47 -6.81 -8.66
CA PRO A 351 6.68 -5.81 -7.63
C PRO A 351 5.45 -4.91 -7.48
N ALA A 352 4.85 -4.91 -6.29
CA ALA A 352 3.66 -4.11 -6.02
C ALA A 352 3.97 -2.60 -6.04
N MET A 353 5.21 -2.23 -5.68
CA MET A 353 5.72 -0.86 -5.68
C MET A 353 6.96 -0.79 -6.57
N SER A 354 6.84 -0.07 -7.67
CA SER A 354 7.94 0.28 -8.57
C SER A 354 7.59 1.60 -9.23
N SER A 355 8.57 2.27 -9.80
CA SER A 355 8.26 3.43 -10.61
C SER A 355 7.45 3.07 -11.85
N LEU A 356 6.79 4.06 -12.45
CA LEU A 356 6.05 3.84 -13.69
C LEU A 356 6.94 3.25 -14.79
N ASP A 357 8.14 3.80 -14.97
CA ASP A 357 9.10 3.33 -15.97
C ASP A 357 9.52 1.87 -15.73
N GLU A 358 9.74 1.51 -14.47
CA GLU A 358 10.13 0.15 -14.10
C GLU A 358 8.97 -0.84 -14.26
N MET A 359 7.73 -0.43 -13.99
CA MET A 359 6.55 -1.26 -14.28
C MET A 359 6.35 -1.45 -15.78
N LEU A 360 6.57 -0.39 -16.57
CA LEU A 360 6.50 -0.46 -18.03
C LEU A 360 7.57 -1.39 -18.60
N TYR A 361 8.81 -1.31 -18.11
CA TYR A 361 9.87 -2.26 -18.46
C TYR A 361 9.45 -3.70 -18.19
N VAL A 362 8.95 -3.98 -16.98
CA VAL A 362 8.44 -5.31 -16.60
C VAL A 362 7.35 -5.82 -17.54
N PHE A 363 6.40 -4.97 -17.93
CA PHE A 363 5.34 -5.35 -18.86
C PHE A 363 5.86 -5.68 -20.27
N GLN A 364 6.95 -5.07 -20.70
CA GLN A 364 7.57 -5.35 -22.00
C GLN A 364 8.35 -6.66 -21.99
N THR A 365 9.13 -6.93 -20.94
CA THR A 365 10.06 -8.06 -20.90
C THR A 365 9.35 -9.41 -20.77
N SER A 366 8.12 -9.46 -20.23
CA SER A 366 7.31 -10.69 -20.06
C SER A 366 8.00 -11.86 -19.33
N LYS A 367 9.15 -11.60 -18.69
CA LYS A 367 9.96 -12.58 -18.00
C LYS A 367 9.35 -12.88 -16.64
N THR A 368 9.27 -14.15 -16.29
CA THR A 368 8.82 -14.58 -14.96
C THR A 368 10.03 -15.10 -14.20
N ASP A 369 10.53 -14.29 -13.29
CA ASP A 369 11.66 -14.67 -12.45
C ASP A 369 11.23 -15.68 -11.37
N LYS A 370 12.17 -16.54 -10.99
CA LYS A 370 11.96 -17.61 -10.01
C LYS A 370 13.12 -17.63 -9.03
N LEU A 371 12.83 -17.91 -7.76
CA LEU A 371 13.86 -18.09 -6.74
C LEU A 371 13.55 -19.30 -5.84
N PRO A 372 14.56 -19.94 -5.27
CA PRO A 372 14.42 -20.92 -4.19
C PRO A 372 13.62 -20.37 -3.00
N LEU A 373 12.67 -21.16 -2.46
CA LEU A 373 11.83 -20.75 -1.31
C LEU A 373 12.64 -20.42 -0.06
N THR A 374 13.73 -21.13 0.20
CA THR A 374 14.64 -20.89 1.32
C THR A 374 15.33 -19.54 1.16
N LEU A 375 15.75 -19.18 -0.05
CA LEU A 375 16.33 -17.87 -0.35
C LEU A 375 15.30 -16.74 -0.17
N ILE A 376 14.06 -16.94 -0.64
CA ILE A 376 12.96 -15.99 -0.42
C ILE A 376 12.75 -15.73 1.07
N ASN A 377 12.68 -16.80 1.88
CA ASN A 377 12.52 -16.67 3.33
C ASN A 377 13.69 -15.96 3.99
N LEU A 378 14.92 -16.29 3.59
CA LEU A 378 16.12 -15.62 4.07
C LEU A 378 16.09 -14.12 3.76
N ILE A 379 15.71 -13.72 2.54
CA ILE A 379 15.61 -12.31 2.17
C ILE A 379 14.59 -11.60 3.07
N TYR A 380 13.39 -12.17 3.26
CA TYR A 380 12.42 -11.61 4.20
C TYR A 380 12.97 -11.48 5.62
N ASP A 381 13.67 -12.50 6.14
CA ASP A 381 14.29 -12.44 7.47
C ASP A 381 15.31 -11.30 7.58
N GLN A 382 16.16 -11.13 6.56
CA GLN A 382 17.14 -10.04 6.54
C GLN A 382 16.49 -8.66 6.41
N LEU A 383 15.39 -8.54 5.66
CA LEU A 383 14.66 -7.28 5.52
C LEU A 383 13.88 -6.92 6.80
N GLU A 384 13.41 -7.91 7.55
CA GLU A 384 12.81 -7.70 8.87
C GLU A 384 13.85 -7.16 9.86
N ILE A 385 15.06 -7.72 9.87
CA ILE A 385 16.20 -7.20 10.66
C ILE A 385 16.56 -5.77 10.23
N LEU A 386 16.69 -5.52 8.91
CA LEU A 386 16.97 -4.19 8.37
C LEU A 386 15.96 -3.16 8.88
N THR A 387 14.68 -3.54 8.87
CA THR A 387 13.58 -2.63 9.20
C THR A 387 13.48 -2.41 10.70
N ASN A 388 13.40 -3.48 11.49
CA ASN A 388 13.09 -3.42 12.92
C ASN A 388 14.30 -3.04 13.77
N ASP A 389 15.49 -3.52 13.42
CA ASP A 389 16.67 -3.36 14.26
C ASP A 389 17.52 -2.14 13.84
N LEU A 390 17.42 -1.72 12.58
CA LEU A 390 18.27 -0.67 12.02
C LEU A 390 17.49 0.57 11.59
N MET A 391 16.59 0.46 10.61
CA MET A 391 15.93 1.59 9.97
C MET A 391 14.97 2.33 10.91
N ILE A 392 14.00 1.63 11.51
CA ILE A 392 13.01 2.25 12.42
C ILE A 392 13.72 2.89 13.64
N PRO A 393 14.67 2.22 14.33
CA PRO A 393 15.42 2.85 15.42
C PRO A 393 16.27 4.06 14.98
N PHE A 394 16.79 4.06 13.76
CA PHE A 394 17.47 5.23 13.19
C PHE A 394 16.51 6.41 12.99
N MET A 395 15.35 6.16 12.37
CA MET A 395 14.32 7.17 12.16
C MET A 395 13.83 7.75 13.49
N GLN A 396 13.51 6.90 14.47
CA GLN A 396 13.06 7.33 15.79
C GLN A 396 14.08 8.22 16.49
N ARG A 397 15.38 7.86 16.47
CA ARG A 397 16.45 8.70 17.05
C ARG A 397 16.54 10.07 16.38
N LYS A 398 16.40 10.14 15.05
CA LYS A 398 16.42 11.40 14.30
C LYS A 398 15.19 12.26 14.61
N ILE A 399 14.00 11.64 14.65
CA ILE A 399 12.75 12.32 15.04
C ILE A 399 12.89 12.91 16.44
N THR A 400 13.26 12.11 17.44
CA THR A 400 13.46 12.59 18.82
C THR A 400 14.49 13.71 18.90
N PHE A 401 15.62 13.59 18.17
CA PHE A 401 16.63 14.65 18.12
C PHE A 401 16.06 15.95 17.56
N TRP A 402 15.34 15.93 16.44
CA TRP A 402 14.73 17.14 15.86
C TRP A 402 13.60 17.69 16.74
N GLU A 403 12.84 16.82 17.42
CA GLU A 403 11.84 17.25 18.39
C GLU A 403 12.47 18.03 19.55
N GLU A 404 13.54 17.52 20.13
CA GLU A 404 14.23 18.14 21.28
C GLU A 404 15.01 19.39 20.89
N THR A 405 15.68 19.38 19.73
CA THR A 405 16.61 20.47 19.35
C THR A 405 15.96 21.57 18.52
N ILE A 406 14.86 21.29 17.82
CA ILE A 406 14.22 22.24 16.90
C ILE A 406 12.79 22.57 17.34
N LEU A 407 11.96 21.56 17.59
CA LEU A 407 10.53 21.75 17.87
C LEU A 407 10.25 22.22 19.31
N GLN A 408 10.92 21.64 20.32
CA GLN A 408 10.70 21.99 21.73
C GLN A 408 11.12 23.42 22.08
N PRO A 409 12.28 23.95 21.63
CA PRO A 409 12.64 25.35 21.82
C PRO A 409 11.58 26.29 21.23
N LYS A 410 11.02 25.93 20.07
CA LYS A 410 9.87 26.64 19.48
C LYS A 410 8.61 26.53 20.34
N LYS A 411 8.29 25.40 20.97
CA LYS A 411 7.09 25.28 21.84
C LYS A 411 7.27 25.95 23.21
N SER A 412 8.47 25.89 23.80
CA SER A 412 8.79 26.42 25.13
C SER A 412 8.74 27.95 25.20
N LEU A 413 9.06 28.64 24.10
CA LEU A 413 8.94 30.11 24.02
C LEU A 413 7.47 30.59 24.02
N PHE A 414 6.49 29.69 23.84
CA PHE A 414 5.08 30.04 23.64
C PHE A 414 4.10 29.34 24.60
N GLN A 415 4.57 28.55 25.58
CA GLN A 415 3.69 27.88 26.55
C GLN A 415 3.21 28.77 27.72
N GLY A 416 3.66 30.02 27.82
CA GLY A 416 3.32 30.90 28.93
C GLY A 416 1.98 31.66 28.85
N THR A 417 1.35 31.85 27.68
CA THR A 417 0.22 32.81 27.59
C THR A 417 -0.78 32.53 26.46
N LYS A 418 -1.65 31.52 26.65
CA LYS A 418 -2.85 31.37 25.80
C LYS A 418 -3.97 32.39 26.11
N LEU A 419 -3.90 33.11 27.23
CA LEU A 419 -4.90 34.13 27.62
C LEU A 419 -4.53 35.58 27.27
N PHE A 420 -3.26 35.91 26.99
CA PHE A 420 -2.84 37.30 26.70
C PHE A 420 -2.75 37.64 25.20
N ARG A 421 -2.93 36.67 24.30
CA ARG A 421 -2.85 36.88 22.84
C ARG A 421 -3.96 37.80 22.29
N LYS A 422 -5.06 38.01 23.04
CA LYS A 422 -6.19 38.87 22.64
C LYS A 422 -6.07 40.34 23.08
N PHE A 423 -5.09 40.69 23.93
CA PHE A 423 -4.99 42.03 24.53
C PHE A 423 -3.65 42.75 24.31
N MET A 424 -2.67 42.12 23.67
CA MET A 424 -1.46 42.82 23.21
C MET A 424 -1.48 42.93 21.68
N GLY A 425 -1.54 44.17 21.19
CA GLY A 425 -1.39 44.47 19.78
C GLY A 425 -0.09 43.88 19.24
N ARG A 426 -0.13 43.34 18.02
CA ARG A 426 1.02 42.84 17.25
C ARG A 426 2.21 43.79 17.40
N PRO A 427 3.29 43.42 18.11
CA PRO A 427 4.59 44.00 17.85
C PRO A 427 5.19 43.23 16.69
N SER A 428 5.67 43.96 15.69
CA SER A 428 6.62 43.43 14.71
C SER A 428 7.82 42.85 15.48
N MET A 429 7.94 41.53 15.55
CA MET A 429 9.09 40.84 16.13
C MET A 429 10.10 40.58 15.03
N THR A 430 11.06 41.50 14.93
CA THR A 430 12.17 41.50 13.97
C THR A 430 13.46 40.86 14.49
N ASN A 431 13.49 40.26 15.68
CA ASN A 431 14.74 39.74 16.25
C ASN A 431 14.73 38.21 16.33
N GLY A 432 15.28 37.56 15.30
CA GLY A 432 15.55 36.11 15.24
C GLY A 432 15.42 35.43 13.87
N ARG A 433 14.94 36.13 12.83
CA ARG A 433 14.63 35.54 11.50
C ARG A 433 15.82 35.23 10.57
N GLN A 434 17.07 35.17 11.06
CA GLN A 434 18.25 35.05 10.18
C GLN A 434 18.54 33.65 9.60
N GLU A 435 17.77 32.59 9.90
CA GLU A 435 18.10 31.22 9.46
C GLU A 435 17.12 30.52 8.50
N ASN A 436 16.03 31.17 8.07
CA ASN A 436 14.97 30.53 7.27
C ASN A 436 14.80 31.15 5.88
N ILE A 437 15.89 31.46 5.19
CA ILE A 437 15.83 31.98 3.81
C ILE A 437 16.21 30.85 2.85
N PRO A 438 15.38 30.56 1.82
CA PRO A 438 15.77 29.65 0.75
C PRO A 438 17.08 30.07 0.09
N ILE A 439 17.86 29.09 -0.34
CA ILE A 439 19.12 29.30 -1.05
C ILE A 439 18.88 28.93 -2.50
N LYS A 440 19.58 29.64 -3.41
CA LYS A 440 19.54 29.32 -4.84
C LYS A 440 20.42 28.11 -5.14
N ASP A 441 19.90 27.19 -5.92
CA ASP A 441 20.69 26.13 -6.54
C ASP A 441 21.45 26.67 -7.77
N ASN A 442 22.18 25.78 -8.44
CA ASN A 442 22.96 26.11 -9.64
C ASN A 442 22.09 26.49 -10.85
N GLN A 443 20.80 26.17 -10.82
CA GLN A 443 19.81 26.51 -11.85
C GLN A 443 19.05 27.79 -11.51
N GLY A 444 19.31 28.39 -10.34
CA GLY A 444 18.65 29.60 -9.85
C GLY A 444 17.34 29.35 -9.10
N ASN A 445 16.94 28.09 -8.91
CA ASN A 445 15.76 27.72 -8.14
C ASN A 445 16.02 27.90 -6.64
N GLU A 446 15.03 28.41 -5.92
CA GLU A 446 15.12 28.70 -4.49
C GLU A 446 14.51 27.56 -3.66
N TYR A 447 15.34 26.90 -2.85
CA TYR A 447 14.89 25.85 -1.93
C TYR A 447 15.43 26.04 -0.51
N PHE A 448 14.70 25.54 0.47
CA PHE A 448 15.23 25.43 1.83
C PHE A 448 16.35 24.39 1.89
N ALA A 449 17.49 24.77 2.43
CA ALA A 449 18.61 23.85 2.62
C ALA A 449 18.24 22.72 3.58
N SER A 450 18.88 21.56 3.42
CA SER A 450 18.63 20.34 4.22
C SER A 450 18.82 20.55 5.72
N THR A 451 19.65 21.52 6.10
CA THR A 451 19.98 21.88 7.50
C THR A 451 19.09 22.98 8.07
N SER A 452 18.23 23.60 7.25
CA SER A 452 17.35 24.67 7.73
C SER A 452 16.29 24.14 8.69
N ASN A 453 15.91 24.95 9.69
CA ASN A 453 14.91 24.57 10.68
C ASN A 453 13.55 24.24 10.04
N VAL A 454 13.17 24.99 8.99
CA VAL A 454 11.93 24.73 8.22
C VAL A 454 11.97 23.34 7.59
N PHE A 455 13.07 23.00 6.90
CA PHE A 455 13.16 21.73 6.21
C PHE A 455 13.32 20.54 7.17
N LEU A 456 14.05 20.69 8.27
CA LEU A 456 14.18 19.66 9.29
C LEU A 456 12.84 19.37 10.00
N LEU A 457 12.03 20.40 10.27
CA LEU A 457 10.67 20.21 10.79
C LEU A 457 9.76 19.53 9.76
N ARG A 458 9.92 19.86 8.46
CA ARG A 458 9.19 19.17 7.38
C ARG A 458 9.52 17.67 7.38
N LYS A 459 10.81 17.35 7.46
CA LYS A 459 11.32 15.98 7.52
C LYS A 459 10.85 15.23 8.77
N LEU A 460 10.85 15.88 9.94
CA LEU A 460 10.27 15.34 11.18
C LEU A 460 8.81 14.94 10.97
N ALA A 461 8.00 15.82 10.39
CA ALA A 461 6.58 15.55 10.15
C ALA A 461 6.36 14.39 9.15
N ASP A 462 7.07 14.42 8.02
CA ASP A 462 6.99 13.36 7.01
C ASP A 462 7.46 12.00 7.56
N TRP A 463 8.58 11.95 8.29
CA TRP A 463 9.10 10.71 8.89
C TRP A 463 8.18 10.17 9.98
N SER A 464 7.55 11.06 10.77
CA SER A 464 6.53 10.67 11.74
C SER A 464 5.33 10.02 11.04
N MET A 465 4.92 10.59 9.90
CA MET A 465 3.86 10.02 9.07
C MET A 465 4.25 8.64 8.51
N MET A 466 5.50 8.44 8.07
CA MET A 466 5.99 7.13 7.60
C MET A 466 5.95 6.03 8.67
N ILE A 467 6.27 6.37 9.92
CA ILE A 467 6.20 5.43 11.06
C ILE A 467 4.80 5.40 11.70
N SER A 468 3.80 5.97 11.03
CA SER A 468 2.40 6.02 11.48
C SER A 468 2.14 6.80 12.79
N ASP A 469 3.03 7.71 13.19
CA ASP A 469 2.75 8.71 14.23
C ASP A 469 2.08 9.96 13.63
N PHE A 470 0.82 9.77 13.23
CA PHE A 470 0.01 10.81 12.58
C PHE A 470 -0.24 12.03 13.48
N LYS A 471 -0.19 11.86 14.80
CA LYS A 471 -0.41 12.95 15.75
C LYS A 471 0.78 13.88 15.78
N THR A 472 1.99 13.32 15.93
CA THR A 472 3.22 14.11 15.90
C THR A 472 3.40 14.78 14.53
N ALA A 473 3.12 14.05 13.45
CA ALA A 473 3.12 14.58 12.09
C ALA A 473 2.19 15.80 11.95
N TYR A 474 0.90 15.66 12.30
CA TYR A 474 -0.09 16.73 12.22
C TYR A 474 0.34 17.97 13.01
N THR A 475 0.71 17.81 14.28
CA THR A 475 1.08 18.97 15.12
C THR A 475 2.35 19.68 14.63
N THR A 476 3.24 18.96 13.95
CA THR A 476 4.45 19.54 13.37
C THR A 476 4.12 20.29 12.07
N PHE A 477 3.32 19.72 11.17
CA PHE A 477 2.85 20.42 9.97
C PHE A 477 2.07 21.68 10.33
N GLU A 478 1.16 21.63 11.31
CA GLU A 478 0.39 22.79 11.77
C GLU A 478 1.32 23.92 12.25
N SER A 479 2.39 23.57 12.98
CA SER A 479 3.38 24.55 13.46
C SER A 479 4.23 25.17 12.34
N LEU A 480 4.35 24.50 11.20
CA LEU A 480 5.11 24.97 10.04
C LEU A 480 4.35 25.98 9.19
N LEU A 481 3.01 25.97 9.21
CA LEU A 481 2.19 26.76 8.27
C LEU A 481 2.49 28.26 8.31
N GLU A 482 2.76 28.82 9.49
CA GLU A 482 3.12 30.24 9.64
C GLU A 482 4.53 30.55 9.09
N ASP A 483 5.47 29.62 9.24
CA ASP A 483 6.86 29.81 8.80
C ASP A 483 6.99 29.74 7.26
N ILE A 484 6.12 28.95 6.62
CA ILE A 484 6.15 28.72 5.16
C ILE A 484 5.09 29.51 4.40
N GLU A 485 4.34 30.40 5.07
CA GLU A 485 3.21 31.14 4.46
C GLU A 485 3.60 31.91 3.19
N MET A 486 4.84 32.43 3.14
CA MET A 486 5.38 33.18 2.00
C MET A 486 5.94 32.28 0.89
N TYR A 487 5.91 30.96 1.05
CA TYR A 487 6.50 29.98 0.14
C TYR A 487 5.42 29.01 -0.36
N PRO A 488 4.64 29.39 -1.38
CA PRO A 488 3.37 28.74 -1.70
C PRO A 488 3.51 27.27 -2.10
N LYS A 489 4.58 26.87 -2.81
CA LYS A 489 4.83 25.45 -3.14
C LYS A 489 5.03 24.57 -1.90
N TYR A 490 5.72 25.09 -0.88
CA TYR A 490 5.89 24.42 0.42
C TYR A 490 4.59 24.42 1.23
N LEU A 491 3.88 25.55 1.23
CA LEU A 491 2.62 25.72 1.94
C LEU A 491 1.55 24.75 1.43
N ALA A 492 1.39 24.62 0.10
CA ALA A 492 0.38 23.76 -0.52
C ALA A 492 0.57 22.29 -0.11
N SER A 493 1.80 21.78 -0.20
CA SER A 493 2.14 20.42 0.24
C SER A 493 1.94 20.25 1.75
N CYS A 494 2.34 21.22 2.56
CA CYS A 494 2.17 21.12 4.01
C CYS A 494 0.67 21.06 4.41
N LEU A 495 -0.18 21.85 3.74
CA LEU A 495 -1.63 21.83 3.94
C LEU A 495 -2.26 20.51 3.49
N GLU A 496 -1.84 19.96 2.34
CA GLU A 496 -2.26 18.63 1.86
C GLU A 496 -2.00 17.58 2.94
N TRP A 497 -0.75 17.48 3.40
CA TRP A 497 -0.35 16.45 4.36
C TRP A 497 -0.89 16.68 5.77
N CYS A 498 -1.17 17.92 6.16
CA CYS A 498 -1.99 18.24 7.34
C CYS A 498 -3.36 17.55 7.27
N ALA A 499 -4.09 17.71 6.16
CA ALA A 499 -5.40 17.11 5.97
C ALA A 499 -5.32 15.57 5.92
N VAL A 500 -4.32 15.04 5.23
CA VAL A 500 -4.08 13.59 5.14
C VAL A 500 -3.80 12.99 6.52
N CYS A 501 -2.99 13.64 7.37
CA CYS A 501 -2.71 13.16 8.73
C CYS A 501 -4.00 12.99 9.55
N ILE A 502 -4.94 13.94 9.45
CA ILE A 502 -6.23 13.85 10.14
C ILE A 502 -7.01 12.63 9.66
N LEU A 503 -7.11 12.43 8.34
CA LEU A 503 -7.89 11.35 7.74
C LEU A 503 -7.26 9.97 8.00
N MET A 504 -5.93 9.88 7.98
CA MET A 504 -5.17 8.67 8.27
C MET A 504 -5.29 8.29 9.76
N GLY A 505 -5.05 9.24 10.66
CA GLY A 505 -5.06 9.02 12.11
C GLY A 505 -6.44 8.87 12.76
N ALA A 506 -7.52 9.12 12.03
CA ALA A 506 -8.87 8.89 12.53
C ALA A 506 -9.16 7.39 12.66
N GLN A 507 -9.12 6.88 13.89
CA GLN A 507 -9.31 5.44 14.15
C GLN A 507 -10.76 4.98 14.03
N ASN A 508 -11.79 5.79 14.36
CA ASN A 508 -13.17 5.28 14.32
C ASN A 508 -14.30 6.24 13.97
N ILE A 509 -14.21 7.57 14.13
CA ILE A 509 -15.27 8.49 13.67
C ILE A 509 -14.69 9.87 13.30
N VAL A 510 -14.62 10.17 12.00
CA VAL A 510 -14.49 11.57 11.55
C VAL A 510 -15.90 12.15 11.48
N THR A 511 -16.18 13.15 12.31
CA THR A 511 -17.51 13.78 12.35
C THR A 511 -17.68 14.74 11.17
N THR A 512 -18.92 14.97 10.73
CA THR A 512 -19.23 15.98 9.70
C THR A 512 -18.71 17.37 10.07
N LYS A 513 -18.71 17.71 11.37
CA LYS A 513 -18.16 18.97 11.88
C LYS A 513 -16.65 19.05 11.66
N MET A 514 -15.94 17.96 11.93
CA MET A 514 -14.49 17.87 11.72
C MET A 514 -14.15 17.95 10.23
N ILE A 515 -14.91 17.28 9.36
CA ILE A 515 -14.73 17.40 7.91
C ILE A 515 -14.91 18.86 7.49
N LYS A 516 -16.01 19.50 7.89
CA LYS A 516 -16.34 20.85 7.44
C LYS A 516 -15.41 21.93 7.98
N ASN A 517 -14.98 21.82 9.24
CA ASN A 517 -14.29 22.90 9.93
C ASN A 517 -12.77 22.72 9.98
N ASP A 518 -12.28 21.48 9.90
CA ASP A 518 -10.87 21.16 10.10
C ASP A 518 -10.26 20.59 8.82
N VAL A 519 -10.86 19.55 8.22
CA VAL A 519 -10.27 18.85 7.06
C VAL A 519 -10.46 19.61 5.74
N ASN A 520 -11.71 19.93 5.38
CA ASN A 520 -12.03 20.55 4.10
C ASN A 520 -11.35 21.92 3.90
N PRO A 521 -11.28 22.81 4.92
CA PRO A 521 -10.57 24.08 4.76
C PRO A 521 -9.07 23.92 4.47
N LEU A 522 -8.42 22.88 5.02
CA LEU A 522 -7.03 22.56 4.70
C LEU A 522 -6.88 22.13 3.24
N ILE A 523 -7.79 21.28 2.75
CA ILE A 523 -7.80 20.79 1.37
C ILE A 523 -8.07 21.96 0.40
N GLU A 524 -9.14 22.72 0.61
CA GLU A 524 -9.50 23.86 -0.25
C GLU A 524 -8.37 24.89 -0.33
N ARG A 525 -7.74 25.20 0.82
CA ARG A 525 -6.58 26.10 0.85
C ARG A 525 -5.37 25.49 0.12
N SER A 526 -5.13 24.19 0.26
CA SER A 526 -4.04 23.50 -0.47
C SER A 526 -4.26 23.60 -1.98
N LEU A 527 -5.46 23.28 -2.46
CA LEU A 527 -5.82 23.31 -3.87
C LEU A 527 -5.76 24.73 -4.45
N ASP A 528 -6.27 25.73 -3.73
CA ASP A 528 -6.16 27.14 -4.13
C ASP A 528 -4.69 27.57 -4.29
N VAL A 529 -3.82 27.20 -3.34
CA VAL A 529 -2.40 27.54 -3.41
C VAL A 529 -1.72 26.80 -4.58
N TYR A 530 -2.04 25.52 -4.81
CA TYR A 530 -1.54 24.78 -5.98
C TYR A 530 -1.98 25.44 -7.30
N GLY A 531 -3.26 25.80 -7.43
CA GLY A 531 -3.79 26.49 -8.60
C GLY A 531 -3.11 27.84 -8.84
N ASN A 532 -2.90 28.63 -7.79
CA ASN A 532 -2.20 29.91 -7.87
C ASN A 532 -0.72 29.74 -8.29
N CYS A 533 -0.02 28.73 -7.77
CA CYS A 533 1.32 28.38 -8.24
C CYS A 533 1.32 28.04 -9.74
N ALA A 534 0.31 27.30 -10.20
CA ALA A 534 0.20 26.91 -11.60
C ALA A 534 -0.04 28.10 -12.54
N LEU A 535 -0.90 29.04 -12.14
CA LEU A 535 -1.17 30.26 -12.90
C LEU A 535 0.06 31.17 -12.98
N LEU A 536 0.81 31.32 -11.88
CA LEU A 536 2.02 32.14 -11.87
C LEU A 536 3.08 31.59 -12.82
N LEU A 537 3.32 30.28 -12.83
CA LEU A 537 4.28 29.65 -13.74
C LEU A 537 3.89 29.84 -15.21
N ASN A 538 2.62 29.64 -15.54
CA ASN A 538 2.13 29.89 -16.91
C ASN A 538 2.35 31.35 -17.33
N SER A 539 2.10 32.33 -16.44
CA SER A 539 2.32 33.74 -16.76
C SER A 539 3.79 34.10 -17.00
N ILE A 540 4.72 33.39 -16.36
CA ILE A 540 6.17 33.57 -16.57
C ILE A 540 6.57 32.88 -17.88
N ALA A 541 6.08 31.67 -18.15
CA ALA A 541 6.36 30.92 -19.38
C ALA A 541 5.81 31.61 -20.64
N GLU A 542 4.74 32.41 -20.53
CA GLU A 542 4.26 33.23 -21.65
C GLU A 542 5.19 34.43 -21.96
N SER A 543 6.09 34.80 -21.03
CA SER A 543 6.99 35.94 -21.16
C SER A 543 8.42 35.57 -21.59
N GLU A 544 8.82 34.30 -21.47
CA GLU A 544 10.10 33.75 -21.93
C GLU A 544 9.81 32.67 -22.98
N GLU A 545 10.52 32.65 -24.12
CA GLU A 545 10.38 31.59 -25.16
C GLU A 545 10.88 30.22 -24.66
N SER A 546 10.24 29.68 -23.61
CA SER A 546 10.49 28.34 -23.07
C SER A 546 9.24 27.48 -23.28
N PRO A 547 9.31 26.43 -24.11
CA PRO A 547 8.23 25.46 -24.18
C PRO A 547 8.37 24.50 -22.99
N ASP A 548 7.24 24.14 -22.39
CA ASP A 548 7.06 22.96 -21.53
C ASP A 548 7.52 23.03 -20.05
N THR A 549 7.20 24.10 -19.31
CA THR A 549 7.07 23.99 -17.84
C THR A 549 5.62 23.74 -17.46
N GLU A 550 5.19 22.48 -17.46
CA GLU A 550 3.89 22.13 -16.90
C GLU A 550 3.90 22.32 -15.37
N PRO A 551 2.91 23.04 -14.81
CA PRO A 551 2.92 23.43 -13.41
C PRO A 551 2.67 22.26 -12.46
N VAL A 552 2.77 22.55 -11.14
CA VAL A 552 2.55 21.71 -9.94
C VAL A 552 1.19 20.95 -9.89
N ARG A 553 0.43 20.90 -10.98
CA ARG A 553 -0.86 20.22 -11.15
C ARG A 553 -0.82 18.73 -10.83
N SER A 554 0.31 18.06 -10.96
CA SER A 554 0.43 16.66 -10.55
C SER A 554 0.23 16.50 -9.04
N TYR A 555 0.71 17.45 -8.23
CA TYR A 555 0.50 17.46 -6.78
C TYR A 555 -0.95 17.80 -6.43
N GLU A 556 -1.54 18.75 -7.14
CA GLU A 556 -2.97 19.08 -7.00
C GLU A 556 -3.86 17.86 -7.28
N THR A 557 -3.58 17.16 -8.38
CA THR A 557 -4.26 15.91 -8.76
C THR A 557 -4.07 14.83 -7.70
N ARG A 558 -2.84 14.67 -7.18
CA ARG A 558 -2.57 13.75 -6.06
C ARG A 558 -3.42 14.11 -4.85
N CYS A 559 -3.42 15.37 -4.43
CA CYS A 559 -4.17 15.85 -3.28
C CYS A 559 -5.65 15.48 -3.41
N MET A 560 -6.25 15.74 -4.58
CA MET A 560 -7.65 15.37 -4.87
C MET A 560 -7.87 13.86 -4.86
N LEU A 561 -6.98 13.06 -5.45
CA LEU A 561 -7.08 11.60 -5.46
C LEU A 561 -6.98 11.01 -4.04
N ILE A 562 -5.96 11.40 -3.28
CA ILE A 562 -5.73 10.91 -1.89
C ILE A 562 -6.94 11.24 -1.03
N THR A 563 -7.34 12.51 -1.02
CA THR A 563 -8.44 12.97 -0.16
C THR A 563 -9.77 12.33 -0.54
N SER A 564 -10.03 12.13 -1.83
CA SER A 564 -11.23 11.39 -2.30
C SER A 564 -11.27 9.98 -1.72
N GLU A 565 -10.18 9.24 -1.85
CA GLU A 565 -10.11 7.86 -1.37
C GLU A 565 -10.16 7.75 0.14
N LEU A 566 -9.52 8.68 0.85
CA LEU A 566 -9.60 8.73 2.30
C LEU A 566 -11.00 9.09 2.79
N PHE A 567 -11.73 10.00 2.11
CA PHE A 567 -13.14 10.26 2.41
C PHE A 567 -14.02 9.03 2.21
N LEU A 568 -13.77 8.24 1.15
CA LEU A 568 -14.50 7.00 0.88
C LEU A 568 -14.18 5.88 1.87
N SER A 569 -13.02 5.93 2.53
CA SER A 569 -12.65 5.00 3.61
C SER A 569 -13.30 5.30 4.97
N LEU A 570 -13.97 6.45 5.11
CA LEU A 570 -14.66 6.82 6.34
C LEU A 570 -15.96 6.01 6.51
N SER A 571 -16.31 5.72 7.76
CA SER A 571 -17.51 4.93 8.11
C SER A 571 -18.83 5.58 7.67
N ASP A 572 -18.90 6.92 7.64
CA ASP A 572 -20.08 7.68 7.20
C ASP A 572 -19.93 8.16 5.76
N THR A 573 -20.20 7.25 4.82
CA THR A 573 -20.16 7.57 3.38
C THR A 573 -21.23 8.57 2.96
N TRP A 574 -22.32 8.77 3.71
CA TRP A 574 -23.35 9.73 3.33
C TRP A 574 -22.83 11.18 3.38
N THR A 575 -22.02 11.48 4.40
CA THR A 575 -21.47 12.83 4.61
C THR A 575 -20.10 13.02 3.96
N SER A 576 -19.26 11.97 3.89
CA SER A 576 -17.92 12.07 3.29
C SER A 576 -17.90 12.01 1.75
N THR A 577 -18.73 11.16 1.14
CA THR A 577 -18.78 10.98 -0.33
C THR A 577 -18.99 12.27 -1.13
N PRO A 578 -19.83 13.26 -0.71
CA PRO A 578 -19.92 14.53 -1.43
C PRO A 578 -18.57 15.24 -1.64
N TYR A 579 -17.65 15.15 -0.68
CA TYR A 579 -16.32 15.76 -0.81
C TYR A 579 -15.45 15.00 -1.83
N ALA A 580 -15.49 13.67 -1.80
CA ALA A 580 -14.84 12.84 -2.83
C ALA A 580 -15.42 13.10 -4.23
N LEU A 581 -16.74 13.25 -4.36
CA LEU A 581 -17.37 13.58 -5.64
C LEU A 581 -16.89 14.93 -6.17
N SER A 582 -16.79 15.95 -5.32
CA SER A 582 -16.29 17.28 -5.71
C SER A 582 -14.89 17.17 -6.31
N ASN A 583 -13.98 16.50 -5.61
CA ASN A 583 -12.59 16.33 -6.06
C ASN A 583 -12.49 15.54 -7.38
N LEU A 584 -13.25 14.45 -7.52
CA LEU A 584 -13.26 13.65 -8.75
C LEU A 584 -13.89 14.41 -9.94
N GLU A 585 -14.92 15.23 -9.69
CA GLU A 585 -15.52 16.10 -10.70
C GLU A 585 -14.52 17.20 -11.14
N THR A 586 -13.80 17.82 -10.20
CA THR A 586 -12.73 18.77 -10.48
C THR A 586 -11.58 18.15 -11.28
N ILE A 587 -11.16 16.92 -10.94
CA ILE A 587 -10.15 16.19 -11.72
C ILE A 587 -10.56 16.07 -13.19
N LEU A 588 -11.83 15.77 -13.46
CA LEU A 588 -12.32 15.63 -14.83
C LEU A 588 -12.44 16.96 -15.58
N SER A 589 -12.63 18.09 -14.88
CA SER A 589 -12.76 19.40 -15.51
C SER A 589 -11.42 20.12 -15.69
N GLU A 590 -10.48 19.94 -14.76
CA GLU A 590 -9.29 20.80 -14.65
C GLU A 590 -7.96 20.06 -14.87
N CYS A 591 -7.89 18.75 -14.62
CA CYS A 591 -6.66 17.97 -14.79
C CYS A 591 -6.50 17.44 -16.22
N LYS A 592 -5.27 17.42 -16.71
CA LYS A 592 -4.93 16.92 -18.06
C LYS A 592 -4.68 15.40 -18.08
N LEU A 593 -5.54 14.63 -17.42
CA LEU A 593 -5.44 13.17 -17.45
C LEU A 593 -5.64 12.64 -18.89
N GLY A 594 -4.93 11.57 -19.23
CA GLY A 594 -5.16 10.84 -20.48
C GLY A 594 -6.57 10.23 -20.57
N ALA A 595 -6.97 9.80 -21.78
CA ALA A 595 -8.34 9.39 -22.05
C ALA A 595 -8.77 8.21 -21.17
N CYS A 596 -7.96 7.15 -21.07
CA CYS A 596 -8.26 5.99 -20.21
C CYS A 596 -8.28 6.39 -18.74
N SER A 597 -7.34 7.23 -18.31
CA SER A 597 -7.25 7.73 -16.94
C SER A 597 -8.50 8.52 -16.54
N GLN A 598 -9.00 9.40 -17.41
CA GLN A 598 -10.27 10.09 -17.20
C GLN A 598 -11.44 9.11 -17.08
N ILE A 599 -11.49 8.07 -17.91
CA ILE A 599 -12.59 7.09 -17.87
C ILE A 599 -12.57 6.31 -16.56
N MET A 600 -11.40 6.00 -15.98
CA MET A 600 -11.33 5.44 -14.64
C MET A 600 -11.95 6.36 -13.58
N ILE A 601 -11.76 7.68 -13.69
CA ILE A 601 -12.41 8.64 -12.80
C ILE A 601 -13.94 8.65 -13.01
N TRP A 602 -14.43 8.51 -14.26
CA TRP A 602 -15.87 8.36 -14.54
C TRP A 602 -16.46 7.10 -13.89
N GLU A 603 -15.74 5.98 -13.93
CA GLU A 603 -16.13 4.77 -13.21
C GLU A 603 -16.14 4.99 -11.70
N ARG A 604 -15.11 5.64 -11.16
CA ARG A 604 -15.01 5.92 -9.73
C ARG A 604 -16.15 6.82 -9.25
N LEU A 605 -16.55 7.81 -10.04
CA LEU A 605 -17.73 8.64 -9.76
C LEU A 605 -19.01 7.79 -9.66
N SER A 606 -19.19 6.82 -10.56
CA SER A 606 -20.29 5.86 -10.46
C SER A 606 -20.25 5.12 -9.12
N ASP A 607 -19.07 4.63 -8.72
CA ASP A 607 -18.90 3.91 -7.46
C ASP A 607 -19.19 4.78 -6.24
N CYS A 608 -18.75 6.03 -6.24
CA CYS A 608 -19.10 7.02 -5.21
C CYS A 608 -20.62 7.18 -5.09
N TYR A 609 -21.34 7.36 -6.20
CA TYR A 609 -22.80 7.43 -6.16
C TYR A 609 -23.40 6.11 -5.66
N ASN A 610 -22.84 4.95 -6.02
CA ASN A 610 -23.35 3.66 -5.55
C ASN A 610 -23.16 3.46 -4.04
N LEU A 611 -22.05 3.94 -3.48
CA LEU A 611 -21.74 3.90 -2.05
C LEU A 611 -22.65 4.81 -1.22
N ARG A 612 -23.23 5.85 -1.85
CA ARG A 612 -24.08 6.83 -1.18
C ARG A 612 -25.50 6.29 -0.95
N THR A 613 -25.66 5.58 0.15
CA THR A 613 -26.95 5.09 0.64
C THR A 613 -27.42 5.95 1.83
N ASP A 614 -28.66 6.45 1.78
CA ASP A 614 -29.22 7.22 2.89
C ASP A 614 -29.31 6.35 4.16
N PRO A 615 -28.87 6.84 5.34
CA PRO A 615 -28.90 6.07 6.59
C PRO A 615 -30.28 5.49 6.93
N ARG A 616 -31.37 6.14 6.48
CA ARG A 616 -32.75 5.66 6.68
C ARG A 616 -33.02 4.32 5.99
N VAL A 617 -32.26 3.97 4.95
CA VAL A 617 -32.36 2.68 4.27
C VAL A 617 -31.89 1.57 5.21
N LYS A 618 -30.70 1.71 5.83
CA LYS A 618 -30.17 0.73 6.79
C LYS A 618 -31.10 0.53 8.00
N HIS A 619 -31.70 1.61 8.51
CA HIS A 619 -32.65 1.53 9.63
C HIS A 619 -33.93 0.75 9.27
N LYS A 620 -34.49 0.96 8.06
CA LYS A 620 -35.69 0.26 7.60
C LYS A 620 -35.44 -1.22 7.28
N LEU A 621 -34.26 -1.56 6.77
CA LEU A 621 -33.87 -2.95 6.56
C LEU A 621 -33.68 -3.67 7.90
N ARG A 622 -33.02 -3.03 8.88
CA ARG A 622 -32.88 -3.59 10.24
C ARG A 622 -34.24 -3.76 10.95
N SER A 623 -35.19 -2.84 10.81
CA SER A 623 -36.52 -3.00 11.40
C SER A 623 -37.33 -4.16 10.81
N ASN A 624 -37.10 -4.49 9.53
CA ASN A 624 -37.74 -5.65 8.89
C ASN A 624 -37.09 -6.98 9.33
N ILE A 625 -35.82 -6.96 9.76
CA ILE A 625 -35.08 -8.15 10.22
C ILE A 625 -35.36 -8.45 11.69
N SER A 626 -35.60 -7.44 12.53
CA SER A 626 -35.95 -7.63 13.95
C SER A 626 -37.26 -8.40 14.20
N THR A 627 -38.06 -8.65 13.17
CA THR A 627 -39.25 -9.53 13.23
C THR A 627 -38.94 -11.01 12.93
N SER A 628 -37.70 -11.38 12.59
CA SER A 628 -37.27 -12.76 12.34
C SER A 628 -35.87 -13.02 12.92
N SER A 629 -35.84 -13.71 14.06
CA SER A 629 -34.71 -14.31 14.80
C SER A 629 -33.25 -13.86 14.55
N VAL A 630 -32.58 -13.60 15.67
CA VAL A 630 -31.17 -13.22 15.88
C VAL A 630 -30.16 -13.94 14.98
N SER A 631 -29.47 -13.16 14.14
CA SER A 631 -28.13 -13.40 13.57
C SER A 631 -27.56 -12.04 13.13
N GLU A 632 -26.27 -11.78 13.36
CA GLU A 632 -25.60 -10.59 12.79
C GLU A 632 -25.51 -10.74 11.27
N VAL A 633 -26.44 -10.10 10.56
CA VAL A 633 -26.51 -10.10 9.09
C VAL A 633 -25.41 -9.21 8.52
N SER A 634 -24.63 -9.74 7.59
CA SER A 634 -23.52 -9.04 6.92
C SER A 634 -24.02 -7.88 6.05
N GLU A 635 -23.22 -6.83 5.85
CA GLU A 635 -23.59 -5.69 4.97
C GLU A 635 -23.85 -6.11 3.51
N GLU A 636 -23.34 -7.27 3.09
CA GLU A 636 -23.55 -7.82 1.74
C GLU A 636 -24.91 -8.50 1.57
N GLU A 637 -25.44 -9.14 2.62
CA GLU A 637 -26.78 -9.73 2.59
C GLU A 637 -27.88 -8.66 2.55
N ILE A 638 -27.64 -7.50 3.15
CA ILE A 638 -28.53 -6.32 3.08
C ILE A 638 -28.61 -5.76 1.64
N LYS A 639 -27.54 -5.88 0.84
CA LYS A 639 -27.51 -5.44 -0.56
C LYS A 639 -28.23 -6.40 -1.52
N LYS A 640 -28.39 -7.68 -1.14
CA LYS A 640 -29.04 -8.71 -1.97
C LYS A 640 -30.56 -8.82 -1.75
N GLN A 641 -31.12 -8.22 -0.69
CA GLN A 641 -32.57 -8.20 -0.48
C GLN A 641 -33.24 -7.13 -1.34
N ASP A 642 -34.26 -7.57 -2.08
CA ASP A 642 -35.04 -6.76 -3.02
C ASP A 642 -35.55 -5.48 -2.36
N VAL A 643 -34.98 -4.35 -2.80
CA VAL A 643 -35.42 -3.01 -2.47
C VAL A 643 -36.71 -2.73 -3.26
N SER A 644 -37.74 -3.55 -3.06
CA SER A 644 -38.94 -3.59 -3.91
C SER A 644 -39.80 -2.32 -3.78
N SER A 645 -39.66 -1.57 -2.69
CA SER A 645 -40.37 -0.29 -2.54
C SER A 645 -39.66 0.84 -3.29
N ILE A 646 -40.42 1.55 -4.13
CA ILE A 646 -39.94 2.73 -4.89
C ILE A 646 -39.36 3.83 -3.98
N VAL A 647 -39.87 3.91 -2.74
CA VAL A 647 -39.39 4.85 -1.72
C VAL A 647 -37.96 4.51 -1.29
N LEU A 648 -37.65 3.24 -1.06
CA LEU A 648 -36.28 2.82 -0.72
C LEU A 648 -35.34 2.98 -1.93
N LYS A 649 -35.79 2.70 -3.16
CA LYS A 649 -35.00 2.99 -4.37
C LYS A 649 -34.66 4.48 -4.49
N GLY A 650 -35.60 5.37 -4.16
CA GLY A 650 -35.39 6.83 -4.13
C GLY A 650 -34.44 7.34 -3.04
N LEU A 651 -34.17 6.54 -2.02
CA LEU A 651 -33.21 6.81 -0.94
C LEU A 651 -31.79 6.30 -1.26
N THR A 652 -31.61 5.68 -2.43
CA THR A 652 -30.29 5.34 -2.98
C THR A 652 -29.94 6.27 -4.14
N ARG A 653 -28.67 6.29 -4.56
CA ARG A 653 -28.24 6.98 -5.77
C ARG A 653 -27.91 6.02 -6.92
N GLN A 654 -28.45 4.80 -6.91
CA GLN A 654 -28.20 3.76 -7.91
C GLN A 654 -28.49 4.18 -9.35
N ARG A 655 -29.55 4.97 -9.60
CA ARG A 655 -29.84 5.50 -10.94
C ARG A 655 -28.75 6.45 -11.44
N LYS A 656 -28.25 7.31 -10.56
CA LYS A 656 -27.17 8.24 -10.88
C LYS A 656 -25.87 7.46 -11.09
N ALA A 657 -25.55 6.50 -10.22
CA ALA A 657 -24.43 5.59 -10.43
C ALA A 657 -24.49 4.89 -11.80
N SER A 658 -25.64 4.28 -12.13
CA SER A 658 -25.85 3.59 -13.41
C SER A 658 -25.73 4.52 -14.62
N PHE A 659 -26.08 5.80 -14.48
CA PHE A 659 -25.89 6.80 -15.53
C PHE A 659 -24.39 7.10 -15.76
N PHE A 660 -23.62 7.34 -14.69
CA PHE A 660 -22.17 7.58 -14.79
C PHE A 660 -21.44 6.33 -15.34
N ARG A 661 -21.86 5.13 -14.92
CA ARG A 661 -21.33 3.86 -15.45
C ARG A 661 -21.65 3.67 -16.94
N LEU A 662 -22.84 4.07 -17.40
CA LEU A 662 -23.19 4.05 -18.82
C LEU A 662 -22.36 5.06 -19.64
N LEU A 663 -22.06 6.24 -19.08
CA LEU A 663 -21.17 7.21 -19.71
C LEU A 663 -19.73 6.67 -19.79
N ALA A 664 -19.24 6.02 -18.74
CA ALA A 664 -17.94 5.35 -18.76
C ALA A 664 -17.89 4.27 -19.85
N ALA A 665 -18.94 3.42 -19.96
CA ALA A 665 -19.04 2.42 -21.01
C ALA A 665 -18.97 3.03 -22.42
N LYS A 666 -19.65 4.17 -22.64
CA LYS A 666 -19.58 4.89 -23.93
C LYS A 666 -18.14 5.33 -24.24
N LYS A 667 -17.46 5.91 -23.25
CA LYS A 667 -16.10 6.41 -23.42
C LYS A 667 -15.08 5.26 -23.60
N TRP A 668 -15.25 4.13 -22.91
CA TRP A 668 -14.43 2.94 -23.16
C TRP A 668 -14.59 2.41 -24.58
N ALA A 669 -15.80 2.45 -25.14
CA ALA A 669 -16.03 2.05 -26.53
C ALA A 669 -15.32 2.99 -27.52
N GLU A 670 -15.22 4.29 -27.21
CA GLU A 670 -14.43 5.27 -27.99
C GLU A 670 -12.92 4.97 -27.95
N GLN A 671 -12.43 4.32 -26.89
CA GLN A 671 -11.04 3.87 -26.72
C GLN A 671 -10.81 2.41 -27.14
N HIS A 672 -11.82 1.77 -27.76
CA HIS A 672 -11.80 0.37 -28.19
C HIS A 672 -11.52 -0.65 -27.06
N GLN A 673 -11.82 -0.30 -25.81
CA GLN A 673 -11.62 -1.17 -24.63
C GLN A 673 -12.88 -2.00 -24.38
N TRP A 674 -13.16 -2.98 -25.26
CA TRP A 674 -14.43 -3.71 -25.27
C TRP A 674 -14.67 -4.57 -24.01
N ARG A 675 -13.63 -5.12 -23.37
CA ARG A 675 -13.78 -5.78 -22.07
C ARG A 675 -14.37 -4.86 -21.01
N GLN A 676 -13.88 -3.62 -20.93
CA GLN A 676 -14.40 -2.63 -19.97
C GLN A 676 -15.83 -2.22 -20.31
N VAL A 677 -16.18 -2.12 -21.61
CA VAL A 677 -17.56 -1.88 -22.05
C VAL A 677 -18.48 -3.00 -21.56
N SER A 678 -18.09 -4.27 -21.78
CA SER A 678 -18.83 -5.46 -21.34
C SER A 678 -19.12 -5.41 -19.85
N TRP A 679 -18.08 -5.23 -19.03
CA TRP A 679 -18.19 -5.13 -17.58
C TRP A 679 -19.09 -3.98 -17.11
N CYS A 680 -18.92 -2.78 -17.67
CA CYS A 680 -19.78 -1.64 -17.33
C CYS A 680 -21.26 -1.88 -17.68
N LEU A 681 -21.55 -2.55 -18.81
CA LEU A 681 -22.91 -2.87 -19.21
C LEU A 681 -23.53 -3.96 -18.32
N ASN A 682 -22.72 -4.91 -17.86
CA ASN A 682 -23.12 -5.93 -16.89
C ASN A 682 -23.51 -5.30 -15.56
N ASP A 683 -22.72 -4.34 -15.06
CA ASP A 683 -22.99 -3.64 -13.79
C ASP A 683 -24.32 -2.87 -13.76
N ILE A 684 -24.78 -2.38 -14.92
CA ILE A 684 -26.02 -1.59 -15.03
C ILE A 684 -27.19 -2.38 -15.63
N SER A 685 -26.99 -3.67 -15.91
CA SER A 685 -27.98 -4.53 -16.57
C SER A 685 -29.33 -4.52 -15.84
N GLU A 686 -29.32 -4.74 -14.53
CA GLU A 686 -30.51 -4.71 -13.67
C GLU A 686 -31.29 -3.40 -13.76
N MET A 687 -30.60 -2.26 -13.92
CA MET A 687 -31.23 -0.94 -13.96
C MET A 687 -31.88 -0.65 -15.32
N TYR A 688 -31.33 -1.15 -16.43
CA TYR A 688 -31.77 -0.79 -17.77
C TYR A 688 -32.52 -1.89 -18.51
N GLN A 689 -32.16 -3.17 -18.34
CA GLN A 689 -32.59 -4.29 -19.19
C GLN A 689 -34.12 -4.42 -19.32
N ASP A 690 -34.85 -4.26 -18.22
CA ASP A 690 -36.31 -4.41 -18.20
C ASP A 690 -37.07 -3.10 -18.42
N THR A 691 -36.36 -1.99 -18.61
CA THR A 691 -36.99 -0.68 -18.78
C THR A 691 -37.34 -0.40 -20.24
N VAL A 692 -38.40 0.38 -20.47
CA VAL A 692 -38.77 0.87 -21.81
C VAL A 692 -37.61 1.63 -22.45
N PHE A 693 -36.87 2.42 -21.66
CA PHE A 693 -35.70 3.16 -22.14
C PHE A 693 -34.57 2.22 -22.56
N GLY A 694 -34.27 1.20 -21.76
CA GLY A 694 -33.24 0.22 -22.08
C GLY A 694 -33.56 -0.63 -23.30
N LYS A 695 -34.81 -0.70 -23.78
CA LYS A 695 -35.20 -1.40 -25.01
C LYS A 695 -35.22 -0.53 -26.27
N ARG A 696 -35.04 0.79 -26.16
CA ARG A 696 -35.04 1.71 -27.32
C ARG A 696 -33.73 1.65 -28.08
N GLU A 697 -33.79 1.23 -29.34
CA GLU A 697 -32.61 1.05 -30.22
C GLU A 697 -31.80 2.32 -30.48
N SER A 698 -32.44 3.50 -30.39
CA SER A 698 -31.80 4.80 -30.63
C SER A 698 -30.93 5.28 -29.46
N LEU A 699 -31.10 4.69 -28.27
CA LEU A 699 -30.44 5.13 -27.04
C LEU A 699 -29.08 4.43 -26.84
N ILE A 700 -28.24 5.09 -26.04
CA ILE A 700 -26.83 4.73 -25.84
C ILE A 700 -26.67 3.27 -25.38
N TYR A 701 -27.49 2.82 -24.43
CA TYR A 701 -27.41 1.46 -23.89
C TYR A 701 -27.55 0.37 -24.96
N GLN A 702 -28.56 0.46 -25.83
CA GLN A 702 -28.76 -0.51 -26.91
C GLN A 702 -27.71 -0.39 -28.01
N LYS A 703 -27.27 0.83 -28.32
CA LYS A 703 -26.17 1.05 -29.26
C LYS A 703 -24.88 0.38 -28.80
N LEU A 704 -24.52 0.53 -27.53
CA LEU A 704 -23.33 -0.11 -26.97
C LEU A 704 -23.45 -1.64 -26.93
N LYS A 705 -24.61 -2.18 -26.56
CA LYS A 705 -24.85 -3.64 -26.63
C LYS A 705 -24.67 -4.20 -28.04
N ARG A 706 -25.21 -3.51 -29.06
CA ARG A 706 -25.04 -3.92 -30.46
C ARG A 706 -23.57 -3.87 -30.89
N ASN A 707 -22.90 -2.76 -30.61
CA ASN A 707 -21.48 -2.60 -30.95
C ASN A 707 -20.62 -3.67 -30.25
N LEU A 708 -20.91 -4.01 -29.00
CA LEU A 708 -20.21 -5.07 -28.28
C LEU A 708 -20.38 -6.42 -28.98
N LEU A 709 -21.60 -6.77 -29.42
CA LEU A 709 -21.87 -8.02 -30.17
C LEU A 709 -21.20 -8.07 -31.55
N GLU A 710 -21.00 -6.92 -32.19
CA GLU A 710 -20.30 -6.84 -33.47
C GLU A 710 -18.78 -7.00 -33.30
N ASN A 711 -18.22 -6.50 -32.20
CA ASN A 711 -16.78 -6.56 -31.92
C ASN A 711 -16.35 -7.82 -31.17
N SER A 712 -17.25 -8.52 -30.46
CA SER A 712 -16.96 -9.81 -29.84
C SER A 712 -16.88 -10.98 -30.83
N LYS A 713 -17.29 -10.77 -32.09
CA LYS A 713 -17.22 -11.75 -33.19
C LYS A 713 -15.94 -11.65 -34.04
N LYS A 714 -15.10 -10.65 -33.77
CA LYS A 714 -13.79 -10.46 -34.41
C LYS A 714 -12.70 -10.87 -33.44
#